data_AF-A0A662UCI9-F1
#
_entry.id   AF-A0A662UCI9-F1
#
_cell.length_a   1.000
_cell.length_b   1.000
_cell.length_c   1.000
_cell.angle_alpha   90.00
_cell.angle_beta   90.00
_cell.angle_gamma   90.00
#
_symmetry.space_group_name_H-M   'P 1'
#
loop_
_entity.id
_entity.type
_entity.pdbx_description
1 polymer ?
#
loop_
_entity_poly.entity_id
_entity_poly.type
_entity_poly.pdbx_seq_one_letter_code
_entity_poly.pdbx_strand_id
1 'polypeptide(L)'
;MSRRIIFHTLITPEEALEILKSHIRFEPIGVEEVSLTEAPGRILAENIKSPIDMPSFTRSSVDGYAVRSIDTVGAREDNPVELKLIGRVGVGEKPKVSLGPNECVEISTGAPLPSSADAVVMVEYTKRTGNYVKIFKSATSGENVSQTGSDAMFGETIVYKGTLLTPQIIAALAAAGVSKVKVYRKPKVAIISTGNELVKPGTKLEYGKIYDTNTYSLYASVIEDGGEPEALGILPDDERIIGEKLSYAIRKHDVILVSGGTSAGLGDIVYRILGKLGKPGILVHGLNIKPGKPTVIAVVNGKPVFGLPGFPVSCLIVYSLIVKPVIRALAGLKHTRPRIVKAVLAFRVFGAKGRRTHIPVSLAKGYNHEWVAYPIGGDSGSIVRLSRSDGYIVIPENAMYFDEGEKVDVHLFTEQKLGSDMFFIGSHCPIAEILMEKLMEKYSIKIVNVGSMGGLLAVKRGEADVAGIHLYDPETKTYNKPYLKKYNVRNVVLVKGYFREQGIIVAKGNPYNIKCFEDIIDKGVRFINRNKGSGTRMLIDLALKEIAEKRKTKVKKLIEKIKGFWVEAKTHSAVASAIKYGRADTGIGLKYVAEKYGLDFIPLTKEEYDFLVVKKSLNKNVIKDFIEALQSKWFKEILKEASGYEPNKDTGRIVMEF
;
A
#
# COMPACT_ATOMS: atom_id res chain seq x y z
N MET A 1 -10.79 -33.72 34.46
CA MET A 1 -10.26 -32.45 33.91
C MET A 1 -9.53 -32.74 32.61
N SER A 2 -10.16 -32.50 31.45
CA SER A 2 -9.53 -32.72 30.14
C SER A 2 -8.40 -31.72 29.92
N ARG A 3 -7.19 -32.21 29.63
CA ARG A 3 -6.02 -31.38 29.24
C ARG A 3 -6.44 -30.42 28.13
N ARG A 4 -6.38 -29.12 28.39
CA ARG A 4 -6.65 -28.06 27.40
C ARG A 4 -5.49 -28.04 26.41
N ILE A 5 -5.65 -28.63 25.23
CA ILE A 5 -4.66 -28.55 24.14
C ILE A 5 -4.80 -27.17 23.54
N ILE A 6 -3.90 -26.26 23.92
CA ILE A 6 -3.99 -24.84 23.54
C ILE A 6 -3.50 -24.62 22.09
N PHE A 7 -2.55 -25.44 21.61
CA PHE A 7 -2.08 -25.50 20.22
C PHE A 7 -1.56 -26.91 19.93
N HIS A 8 -1.67 -27.38 18.68
CA HIS A 8 -0.85 -28.52 18.21
C HIS A 8 0.61 -28.06 18.03
N THR A 9 1.52 -28.97 17.63
CA THR A 9 2.89 -28.61 17.23
C THR A 9 2.82 -27.47 16.21
N LEU A 10 3.46 -26.33 16.50
CA LEU A 10 3.48 -25.20 15.57
C LEU A 10 4.28 -25.59 14.33
N ILE A 11 3.70 -25.34 13.15
CA ILE A 11 4.34 -25.64 11.88
C ILE A 11 4.61 -24.37 11.08
N THR A 12 5.54 -24.45 10.15
CA THR A 12 5.85 -23.34 9.24
C THR A 12 4.70 -23.09 8.24
N PRO A 13 4.62 -21.89 7.64
CA PRO A 13 3.65 -21.62 6.58
C PRO A 13 3.79 -22.56 5.38
N GLU A 14 5.03 -22.95 5.06
CA GLU A 14 5.32 -23.87 3.95
C GLU A 14 4.76 -25.27 4.23
N GLU A 15 5.02 -25.84 5.41
CA GLU A 15 4.46 -27.12 5.83
C GLU A 15 2.93 -27.09 5.88
N ALA A 16 2.34 -25.98 6.34
CA ALA A 16 0.90 -25.80 6.39
C ALA A 16 0.26 -25.84 4.99
N LEU A 17 0.91 -25.25 3.98
CA LEU A 17 0.47 -25.32 2.59
C LEU A 17 0.59 -26.75 2.02
N GLU A 18 1.66 -27.48 2.34
CA GLU A 18 1.81 -28.87 1.90
C GLU A 18 0.74 -29.79 2.51
N ILE A 19 0.42 -29.62 3.81
CA ILE A 19 -0.70 -30.33 4.45
C ILE A 19 -2.04 -29.97 3.80
N LEU A 20 -2.24 -28.71 3.42
CA LEU A 20 -3.47 -28.29 2.75
C LEU A 20 -3.57 -28.91 1.33
N LYS A 21 -2.48 -28.96 0.58
CA LYS A 21 -2.40 -29.56 -0.77
C LYS A 21 -2.71 -31.06 -0.78
N SER A 22 -2.41 -31.78 0.30
CA SER A 22 -2.77 -33.21 0.39
C SER A 22 -4.28 -33.45 0.52
N HIS A 23 -5.05 -32.40 0.84
CA HIS A 23 -6.51 -32.48 1.01
C HIS A 23 -7.31 -31.73 -0.07
N ILE A 24 -6.72 -30.72 -0.72
CA ILE A 24 -7.37 -29.91 -1.75
C ILE A 24 -6.43 -29.72 -2.94
N ARG A 25 -6.96 -29.83 -4.16
CA ARG A 25 -6.20 -29.55 -5.39
C ARG A 25 -6.04 -28.05 -5.59
N PHE A 26 -4.80 -27.62 -5.80
CA PHE A 26 -4.46 -26.23 -6.09
C PHE A 26 -4.55 -26.00 -7.61
N GLU A 27 -5.77 -26.09 -8.12
CA GLU A 27 -6.09 -26.02 -9.55
C GLU A 27 -7.34 -25.15 -9.76
N PRO A 28 -7.55 -24.62 -10.98
CA PRO A 28 -8.75 -23.86 -11.29
C PRO A 28 -10.04 -24.63 -10.99
N ILE A 29 -10.96 -23.97 -10.29
CA ILE A 29 -12.19 -24.61 -9.75
C ILE A 29 -13.28 -24.88 -10.79
N GLY A 30 -13.10 -24.41 -12.02
CA GLY A 30 -14.09 -24.52 -13.06
C GLY A 30 -13.83 -23.55 -14.22
N VAL A 31 -14.60 -23.72 -15.28
CA VAL A 31 -14.54 -22.91 -16.50
C VAL A 31 -15.92 -22.32 -16.74
N GLU A 32 -15.96 -21.07 -17.18
CA GLU A 32 -17.17 -20.40 -17.63
C GLU A 32 -16.91 -19.64 -18.93
N GLU A 33 -17.95 -19.43 -19.73
CA GLU A 33 -17.87 -18.65 -20.96
C GLU A 33 -18.36 -17.22 -20.69
N VAL A 34 -17.55 -16.24 -21.08
CA VAL A 34 -17.83 -14.81 -20.88
C VAL A 34 -17.67 -14.04 -22.19
N SER A 35 -18.32 -12.89 -22.32
CA SER A 35 -18.08 -11.98 -23.45
C SER A 35 -16.68 -11.35 -23.37
N LEU A 36 -16.19 -10.84 -24.50
CA LEU A 36 -14.93 -10.07 -24.50
C LEU A 36 -14.95 -8.83 -23.60
N THR A 37 -16.12 -8.27 -23.27
CA THR A 37 -16.25 -7.12 -22.35
C THR A 37 -16.10 -7.51 -20.88
N GLU A 38 -16.38 -8.77 -20.53
CA GLU A 38 -16.27 -9.33 -19.17
C GLU A 38 -14.97 -10.13 -18.96
N ALA A 39 -14.27 -10.43 -20.05
CA ALA A 39 -13.00 -11.15 -20.09
C ALA A 39 -11.76 -10.40 -19.56
N PRO A 40 -11.67 -9.04 -19.50
CA PRO A 40 -10.46 -8.37 -19.04
C PRO A 40 -10.06 -8.80 -17.63
N GLY A 41 -8.77 -9.11 -17.45
CA GLY A 41 -8.21 -9.58 -16.17
C GLY A 41 -8.57 -11.02 -15.81
N ARG A 42 -9.28 -11.76 -16.68
CA ARG A 42 -9.55 -13.20 -16.50
C ARG A 42 -8.42 -14.04 -17.08
N ILE A 43 -8.37 -15.32 -16.69
CA ILE A 43 -7.38 -16.28 -17.21
C ILE A 43 -8.08 -17.21 -18.19
N LEU A 44 -7.53 -17.32 -19.40
CA LEU A 44 -8.06 -18.16 -20.47
C LEU A 44 -7.95 -19.66 -20.12
N ALA A 45 -9.03 -20.41 -20.34
CA ALA A 45 -9.13 -21.82 -19.95
C ALA A 45 -8.76 -22.82 -21.07
N GLU A 46 -8.65 -22.37 -22.31
CA GLU A 46 -8.31 -23.17 -23.49
C GLU A 46 -7.45 -22.37 -24.48
N ASN A 47 -6.74 -23.04 -25.39
CA ASN A 47 -6.04 -22.32 -26.46
C ASN A 47 -7.07 -21.77 -27.44
N ILE A 48 -6.90 -20.53 -27.89
CA ILE A 48 -7.70 -19.96 -28.96
C ILE A 48 -6.88 -20.01 -30.25
N LYS A 49 -7.44 -20.70 -31.24
CA LYS A 49 -6.93 -20.71 -32.62
C LYS A 49 -7.65 -19.64 -33.43
N SER A 50 -6.94 -18.98 -34.33
CA SER A 50 -7.56 -18.02 -35.24
C SER A 50 -8.54 -18.73 -36.17
N PRO A 51 -9.82 -18.30 -36.25
CA PRO A 51 -10.80 -18.87 -37.17
C PRO A 51 -10.70 -18.25 -38.58
N ILE A 52 -9.82 -17.27 -38.77
CA ILE A 52 -9.58 -16.55 -40.03
C ILE A 52 -8.09 -16.25 -40.19
N ASP A 53 -7.68 -15.93 -41.41
CA ASP A 53 -6.42 -15.22 -41.62
C ASP A 53 -6.55 -13.77 -41.16
N MET A 54 -5.47 -13.22 -40.61
CA MET A 54 -5.38 -11.82 -40.20
C MET A 54 -4.16 -11.18 -40.89
N PRO A 55 -4.36 -10.14 -41.73
CA PRO A 55 -5.64 -9.74 -42.31
C PRO A 55 -6.28 -10.86 -43.15
N SER A 56 -7.61 -10.83 -43.34
CA SER A 56 -8.37 -11.88 -44.05
C SER A 56 -8.26 -11.82 -45.58
N PHE A 57 -7.62 -10.79 -46.09
CA PHE A 57 -7.27 -10.60 -47.50
C PHE A 57 -6.04 -9.70 -47.60
N THR A 58 -5.34 -9.82 -48.72
CA THR A 58 -4.18 -8.99 -49.02
C THR A 58 -4.65 -7.56 -49.26
N ARG A 59 -4.09 -6.60 -48.54
CA ARG A 59 -4.56 -5.21 -48.52
C ARG A 59 -3.42 -4.21 -48.65
N SER A 60 -3.75 -3.00 -49.09
CA SER A 60 -2.77 -1.91 -49.11
C SER A 60 -2.39 -1.48 -47.69
N SER A 61 -1.11 -1.20 -47.46
CA SER A 61 -0.60 -0.59 -46.21
C SER A 61 -0.56 0.95 -46.27
N VAL A 62 -0.80 1.54 -47.44
CA VAL A 62 -0.71 3.00 -47.71
C VAL A 62 -1.81 3.46 -48.66
N ASP A 63 -2.04 4.76 -48.74
CA ASP A 63 -2.84 5.37 -49.81
C ASP A 63 -1.98 5.56 -51.06
N GLY A 64 -2.50 5.22 -52.24
CA GLY A 64 -1.73 5.35 -53.47
C GLY A 64 -2.32 4.60 -54.65
N TYR A 65 -1.46 3.95 -55.43
CA TYR A 65 -1.85 3.25 -56.65
C TYR A 65 -1.34 1.82 -56.61
N ALA A 66 -2.27 0.87 -56.67
CA ALA A 66 -1.96 -0.54 -56.87
C ALA A 66 -1.44 -0.73 -58.30
N VAL A 67 -0.33 -1.45 -58.42
CA VAL A 67 0.42 -1.63 -59.67
C VAL A 67 0.91 -3.07 -59.80
N ARG A 68 1.30 -3.44 -61.01
CA ARG A 68 2.23 -4.55 -61.26
C ARG A 68 3.63 -4.00 -61.10
N SER A 69 4.43 -4.49 -60.15
CA SER A 69 5.73 -3.93 -59.80
C SER A 69 6.67 -3.90 -61.01
N ILE A 70 6.57 -4.90 -61.89
CA ILE A 70 7.31 -4.99 -63.17
C ILE A 70 7.04 -3.80 -64.10
N ASP A 71 5.83 -3.24 -64.09
CA ASP A 71 5.45 -2.10 -64.93
C ASP A 71 5.97 -0.77 -64.34
N THR A 72 6.57 -0.79 -63.14
CA THR A 72 7.20 0.40 -62.54
C THR A 72 8.73 0.41 -62.67
N VAL A 73 9.33 -0.65 -63.22
CA VAL A 73 10.79 -0.81 -63.30
C VAL A 73 11.40 0.34 -64.10
N GLY A 74 12.38 1.01 -63.50
CA GLY A 74 13.11 2.12 -64.13
C GLY A 74 12.46 3.49 -63.89
N ALA A 75 11.32 3.56 -63.20
CA ALA A 75 10.73 4.82 -62.75
C ALA A 75 11.67 5.54 -61.77
N ARG A 76 11.98 6.80 -62.09
CA ARG A 76 12.79 7.74 -61.31
C ARG A 76 12.17 9.14 -61.36
N GLU A 77 12.60 10.06 -60.50
CA GLU A 77 12.07 11.43 -60.47
C GLU A 77 12.26 12.17 -61.80
N ASP A 78 13.40 11.95 -62.45
CA ASP A 78 13.77 12.53 -63.74
C ASP A 78 13.25 11.75 -64.96
N ASN A 79 12.77 10.51 -64.74
CA ASN A 79 12.25 9.62 -65.77
C ASN A 79 11.06 8.79 -65.22
N PRO A 80 9.87 9.42 -65.08
CA PRO A 80 8.70 8.74 -64.54
C PRO A 80 8.11 7.76 -65.55
N VAL A 81 7.58 6.64 -65.06
CA VAL A 81 6.78 5.71 -65.87
C VAL A 81 5.31 6.13 -65.81
N GLU A 82 4.61 6.06 -66.93
CA GLU A 82 3.19 6.44 -67.01
C GLU A 82 2.30 5.20 -67.12
N LEU A 83 1.36 5.06 -66.19
CA LEU A 83 0.41 3.95 -66.13
C LEU A 83 -1.02 4.46 -66.35
N LYS A 84 -1.85 3.68 -67.03
CA LYS A 84 -3.26 4.02 -67.26
C LYS A 84 -4.09 3.74 -66.00
N LEU A 85 -4.82 4.73 -65.51
CA LEU A 85 -5.74 4.58 -64.39
C LEU A 85 -7.06 3.96 -64.86
N ILE A 86 -7.34 2.73 -64.43
CA ILE A 86 -8.52 1.97 -64.89
C ILE A 86 -9.66 1.88 -63.86
N GLY A 87 -9.45 2.40 -62.66
CA GLY A 87 -10.48 2.41 -61.62
C GLY A 87 -9.95 2.79 -60.24
N ARG A 88 -10.77 2.53 -59.22
CA ARG A 88 -10.44 2.72 -57.80
C ARG A 88 -10.99 1.57 -56.95
N VAL A 89 -10.35 1.29 -55.82
CA VAL A 89 -10.83 0.34 -54.80
C VAL A 89 -10.82 1.02 -53.43
N GLY A 90 -12.01 1.17 -52.85
CA GLY A 90 -12.18 1.75 -51.51
C GLY A 90 -12.12 0.72 -50.38
N VAL A 91 -11.98 1.21 -49.15
CA VAL A 91 -12.03 0.37 -47.94
C VAL A 91 -13.41 -0.26 -47.79
N GLY A 92 -13.45 -1.57 -47.53
CA GLY A 92 -14.70 -2.34 -47.37
C GLY A 92 -15.37 -2.76 -48.69
N GLU A 93 -14.79 -2.43 -49.85
CA GLU A 93 -15.30 -2.80 -51.17
C GLU A 93 -14.56 -3.99 -51.77
N LYS A 94 -15.26 -4.85 -52.51
CA LYS A 94 -14.61 -5.88 -53.33
C LYS A 94 -14.05 -5.26 -54.61
N PRO A 95 -12.80 -5.55 -55.01
CA PRO A 95 -12.26 -5.09 -56.28
C PRO A 95 -13.13 -5.56 -57.46
N LYS A 96 -13.50 -4.63 -58.34
CA LYS A 96 -14.26 -4.91 -59.58
C LYS A 96 -13.39 -4.84 -60.85
N VAL A 97 -12.10 -4.55 -60.67
CA VAL A 97 -11.12 -4.33 -61.73
C VAL A 97 -9.95 -5.29 -61.54
N SER A 98 -9.34 -5.71 -62.65
CA SER A 98 -8.11 -6.51 -62.69
C SER A 98 -7.08 -5.75 -63.52
N LEU A 99 -5.83 -5.70 -63.04
CA LEU A 99 -4.77 -4.97 -63.74
C LEU A 99 -4.23 -5.79 -64.93
N GLY A 100 -4.18 -5.17 -66.09
CA GLY A 100 -3.34 -5.58 -67.21
C GLY A 100 -1.99 -4.86 -67.23
N PRO A 101 -1.16 -5.10 -68.26
CA PRO A 101 0.11 -4.40 -68.44
C PRO A 101 -0.03 -2.89 -68.60
N ASN A 102 0.82 -2.14 -67.90
CA ASN A 102 0.87 -0.68 -67.87
C ASN A 102 -0.42 -0.01 -67.33
N GLU A 103 -1.15 -0.72 -66.47
CA GLU A 103 -2.36 -0.21 -65.82
C GLU A 103 -2.15 -0.07 -64.30
N CYS A 104 -2.90 0.85 -63.67
CA CYS A 104 -2.91 1.05 -62.23
C CYS A 104 -4.32 1.33 -61.72
N VAL A 105 -4.52 1.14 -60.41
CA VAL A 105 -5.80 1.36 -59.73
C VAL A 105 -5.56 2.20 -58.48
N GLU A 106 -6.32 3.28 -58.33
CA GLU A 106 -6.27 4.11 -57.12
C GLU A 106 -6.79 3.29 -55.92
N ILE A 107 -6.01 3.21 -54.84
CA ILE A 107 -6.31 2.34 -53.70
C ILE A 107 -6.07 3.08 -52.38
N SER A 108 -6.99 2.87 -51.43
CA SER A 108 -6.85 3.40 -50.07
C SER A 108 -6.17 2.39 -49.13
N THR A 109 -5.58 2.89 -48.06
CA THR A 109 -5.01 2.11 -46.96
C THR A 109 -6.07 1.16 -46.41
N GLY A 110 -5.73 -0.12 -46.31
CA GLY A 110 -6.61 -1.17 -45.82
C GLY A 110 -7.59 -1.74 -46.86
N ALA A 111 -7.67 -1.17 -48.06
CA ALA A 111 -8.50 -1.71 -49.13
C ALA A 111 -7.90 -3.00 -49.73
N PRO A 112 -8.73 -3.96 -50.21
CA PRO A 112 -8.23 -5.18 -50.82
C PRO A 112 -7.44 -4.92 -52.11
N LEU A 113 -6.36 -5.66 -52.30
CA LEU A 113 -5.54 -5.53 -53.50
C LEU A 113 -6.29 -6.12 -54.72
N PRO A 114 -6.41 -5.39 -55.85
CA PRO A 114 -7.04 -5.90 -57.07
C PRO A 114 -6.23 -7.04 -57.69
N SER A 115 -6.88 -7.84 -58.55
CA SER A 115 -6.21 -8.95 -59.24
C SER A 115 -5.04 -8.45 -60.09
N SER A 116 -3.97 -9.24 -60.11
CA SER A 116 -2.69 -8.97 -60.78
C SER A 116 -1.83 -7.85 -60.19
N ALA A 117 -2.31 -7.07 -59.22
CA ALA A 117 -1.44 -6.15 -58.48
C ALA A 117 -0.61 -6.89 -57.43
N ASP A 118 0.66 -6.53 -57.30
CA ASP A 118 1.61 -7.12 -56.33
C ASP A 118 2.31 -6.07 -55.46
N ALA A 119 2.12 -4.77 -55.74
CA ALA A 119 2.68 -3.66 -54.97
C ALA A 119 1.77 -2.43 -54.98
N VAL A 120 2.01 -1.50 -54.05
CA VAL A 120 1.34 -0.19 -54.02
C VAL A 120 2.39 0.93 -53.98
N VAL A 121 2.32 1.85 -54.93
CA VAL A 121 3.14 3.08 -54.90
C VAL A 121 2.39 4.14 -54.10
N MET A 122 3.03 4.69 -53.06
CA MET A 122 2.45 5.74 -52.24
C MET A 122 2.09 6.98 -53.07
N VAL A 123 0.99 7.66 -52.73
CA VAL A 123 0.48 8.82 -53.47
C VAL A 123 1.55 9.92 -53.65
N GLU A 124 2.44 10.09 -52.69
CA GLU A 124 3.54 11.07 -52.69
C GLU A 124 4.55 10.86 -53.83
N TYR A 125 4.67 9.62 -54.33
CA TYR A 125 5.54 9.28 -55.45
C TYR A 125 4.79 9.22 -56.78
N THR A 126 3.62 9.83 -56.87
CA THR A 126 2.77 9.79 -58.06
C THR A 126 2.23 11.16 -58.45
N LYS A 127 1.89 11.33 -59.73
CA LYS A 127 1.16 12.50 -60.23
C LYS A 127 0.13 12.08 -61.27
N ARG A 128 -1.15 12.28 -60.94
CA ARG A 128 -2.26 12.00 -61.85
C ARG A 128 -2.41 13.08 -62.91
N THR A 129 -2.55 12.66 -64.17
CA THR A 129 -2.85 13.51 -65.33
C THR A 129 -3.97 12.86 -66.14
N GLY A 130 -5.21 13.32 -65.95
CA GLY A 130 -6.38 12.72 -66.61
C GLY A 130 -6.59 11.25 -66.22
N ASN A 131 -6.53 10.37 -67.23
CA ASN A 131 -6.66 8.91 -67.09
C ASN A 131 -5.31 8.19 -66.95
N TYR A 132 -4.23 8.93 -66.70
CA TYR A 132 -2.89 8.38 -66.52
C TYR A 132 -2.27 8.85 -65.20
N VAL A 133 -1.37 8.05 -64.65
CA VAL A 133 -0.64 8.33 -63.40
C VAL A 133 0.84 8.16 -63.69
N LYS A 134 1.60 9.23 -63.45
CA LYS A 134 3.06 9.19 -63.49
C LYS A 134 3.58 8.65 -62.17
N ILE A 135 4.42 7.64 -62.24
CA ILE A 135 5.11 6.99 -61.13
C ILE A 135 6.56 7.47 -61.13
N PHE A 136 6.98 8.10 -60.03
CA PHE A 136 8.33 8.69 -59.90
C PHE A 136 9.30 7.78 -59.13
N LYS A 137 8.81 6.68 -58.57
CA LYS A 137 9.61 5.70 -57.83
C LYS A 137 9.15 4.29 -58.19
N SER A 138 10.09 3.45 -58.60
CA SER A 138 9.82 2.02 -58.83
C SER A 138 9.35 1.36 -57.52
N ALA A 139 8.35 0.48 -57.61
CA ALA A 139 7.94 -0.38 -56.50
C ALA A 139 8.48 -1.80 -56.69
N THR A 140 8.81 -2.46 -55.59
CA THR A 140 9.19 -3.87 -55.56
C THR A 140 7.99 -4.77 -55.26
N SER A 141 8.01 -6.03 -55.70
CA SER A 141 6.94 -6.98 -55.41
C SER A 141 6.74 -7.13 -53.90
N GLY A 142 5.50 -6.94 -53.43
CA GLY A 142 5.12 -6.96 -52.02
C GLY A 142 5.29 -5.61 -51.28
N GLU A 143 5.82 -4.58 -51.94
CA GLU A 143 6.02 -3.26 -51.32
C GLU A 143 4.69 -2.60 -50.98
N ASN A 144 4.59 -2.10 -49.75
CA ASN A 144 3.39 -1.47 -49.18
C ASN A 144 2.13 -2.35 -49.22
N VAL A 145 2.31 -3.67 -49.19
CA VAL A 145 1.23 -4.66 -49.15
C VAL A 145 1.28 -5.42 -47.82
N SER A 146 0.14 -5.50 -47.13
CA SER A 146 -0.07 -6.41 -46.01
C SER A 146 -0.71 -7.69 -46.55
N GLN A 147 0.06 -8.79 -46.59
CA GLN A 147 -0.42 -10.07 -47.13
C GLN A 147 -1.46 -10.72 -46.22
N THR A 148 -2.37 -11.49 -46.84
CA THR A 148 -3.34 -12.32 -46.10
C THR A 148 -2.61 -13.20 -45.09
N GLY A 149 -3.06 -13.21 -43.83
CA GLY A 149 -2.48 -14.06 -42.79
C GLY A 149 -1.09 -13.64 -42.27
N SER A 150 -0.58 -12.46 -42.64
CA SER A 150 0.76 -12.02 -42.22
C SER A 150 0.88 -11.68 -40.73
N ASP A 151 -0.24 -11.44 -40.04
CA ASP A 151 -0.30 -11.24 -38.58
C ASP A 151 -0.58 -12.57 -37.87
N ALA A 152 -1.61 -13.30 -38.31
CA ALA A 152 -1.85 -14.68 -37.91
C ALA A 152 -2.57 -15.47 -39.00
N MET A 153 -2.19 -16.73 -39.17
CA MET A 153 -2.82 -17.63 -40.13
C MET A 153 -4.06 -18.31 -39.56
N PHE A 154 -4.97 -18.73 -40.43
CA PHE A 154 -6.06 -19.64 -40.06
C PHE A 154 -5.53 -20.87 -39.32
N GLY A 155 -6.10 -21.17 -38.16
CA GLY A 155 -5.73 -22.31 -37.31
C GLY A 155 -4.51 -22.09 -36.41
N GLU A 156 -3.79 -20.99 -36.56
CA GLU A 156 -2.68 -20.60 -35.68
C GLU A 156 -3.18 -20.31 -34.27
N THR A 157 -2.42 -20.69 -33.23
CA THR A 157 -2.79 -20.39 -31.84
C THR A 157 -2.42 -18.94 -31.49
N ILE A 158 -3.43 -18.07 -31.41
CA ILE A 158 -3.26 -16.65 -31.13
C ILE A 158 -3.20 -16.32 -29.63
N VAL A 159 -3.79 -17.19 -28.79
CA VAL A 159 -3.70 -17.07 -27.32
C VAL A 159 -3.61 -18.46 -26.70
N TYR A 160 -2.60 -18.67 -25.85
CA TYR A 160 -2.42 -19.92 -25.13
C TYR A 160 -3.26 -19.97 -23.84
N LYS A 161 -3.72 -21.17 -23.47
CA LYS A 161 -4.36 -21.48 -22.19
C LYS A 161 -3.50 -21.00 -21.02
N GLY A 162 -4.13 -20.45 -19.99
CA GLY A 162 -3.46 -19.92 -18.80
C GLY A 162 -2.95 -18.49 -18.97
N THR A 163 -3.24 -17.83 -20.09
CA THR A 163 -2.87 -16.43 -20.34
C THR A 163 -3.85 -15.49 -19.65
N LEU A 164 -3.32 -14.45 -19.00
CA LEU A 164 -4.10 -13.33 -18.47
C LEU A 164 -4.56 -12.43 -19.60
N LEU A 165 -5.87 -12.22 -19.72
CA LEU A 165 -6.47 -11.44 -20.80
C LEU A 165 -6.28 -9.93 -20.54
N THR A 166 -5.21 -9.38 -21.12
CA THR A 166 -4.89 -7.94 -21.11
C THR A 166 -5.61 -7.20 -22.25
N PRO A 167 -5.63 -5.85 -22.27
CA PRO A 167 -6.26 -5.10 -23.36
C PRO A 167 -5.77 -5.49 -24.75
N GLN A 168 -4.47 -5.78 -24.92
CA GLN A 168 -3.87 -6.21 -26.19
C GLN A 168 -4.43 -7.56 -26.64
N ILE A 169 -4.57 -8.51 -25.71
CA ILE A 169 -5.09 -9.84 -26.02
C ILE A 169 -6.58 -9.78 -26.36
N ILE A 170 -7.35 -8.96 -25.64
CA ILE A 170 -8.76 -8.72 -25.97
C ILE A 170 -8.91 -8.15 -27.39
N ALA A 171 -8.04 -7.21 -27.78
CA ALA A 171 -8.05 -6.67 -29.13
C ALA A 171 -7.70 -7.71 -30.20
N ALA A 172 -6.71 -8.58 -29.95
CA ALA A 172 -6.35 -9.67 -30.87
C ALA A 172 -7.51 -10.68 -31.04
N LEU A 173 -8.19 -11.05 -29.96
CA LEU A 173 -9.38 -11.90 -30.00
C LEU A 173 -10.51 -11.26 -30.80
N ALA A 174 -10.75 -9.95 -30.59
CA ALA A 174 -11.75 -9.20 -31.34
C ALA A 174 -11.41 -9.11 -32.84
N ALA A 175 -10.13 -8.88 -33.17
CA ALA A 175 -9.64 -8.85 -34.56
C ALA A 175 -9.84 -10.21 -35.26
N ALA A 176 -9.70 -11.30 -34.51
CA ALA A 176 -9.98 -12.66 -34.97
C ALA A 176 -11.50 -12.98 -35.07
N GLY A 177 -12.39 -12.03 -34.74
CA GLY A 177 -13.83 -12.22 -34.76
C GLY A 177 -14.39 -13.02 -33.59
N VAL A 178 -13.60 -13.26 -32.54
CA VAL A 178 -14.04 -13.97 -31.33
C VAL A 178 -14.88 -13.03 -30.47
N SER A 179 -16.10 -13.43 -30.11
CA SER A 179 -17.01 -12.61 -29.28
C SER A 179 -17.10 -13.07 -27.83
N LYS A 180 -16.79 -14.35 -27.58
CA LYS A 180 -16.81 -15.00 -26.28
C LYS A 180 -15.61 -15.92 -26.11
N VAL A 181 -15.16 -16.06 -24.87
CA VAL A 181 -14.04 -16.94 -24.52
C VAL A 181 -14.33 -17.72 -23.25
N LYS A 182 -13.79 -18.93 -23.17
CA LYS A 182 -13.80 -19.73 -21.94
C LYS A 182 -12.67 -19.31 -21.03
N VAL A 183 -13.01 -18.92 -19.81
CA VAL A 183 -12.09 -18.46 -18.77
C VAL A 183 -12.26 -19.29 -17.51
N TYR A 184 -11.24 -19.34 -16.66
CA TYR A 184 -11.39 -19.94 -15.34
C TYR A 184 -12.34 -19.12 -14.47
N ARG A 185 -13.26 -19.81 -13.80
CA ARG A 185 -14.24 -19.21 -12.88
C ARG A 185 -13.53 -18.56 -11.70
N LYS A 186 -14.04 -17.41 -11.23
CA LYS A 186 -13.55 -16.79 -10.00
C LYS A 186 -13.98 -17.62 -8.77
N PRO A 187 -13.08 -17.95 -7.83
CA PRO A 187 -13.48 -18.57 -6.56
C PRO A 187 -14.35 -17.64 -5.74
N LYS A 188 -15.52 -18.13 -5.31
CA LYS A 188 -16.39 -17.42 -4.37
C LYS A 188 -15.83 -17.55 -2.97
N VAL A 189 -15.57 -16.42 -2.31
CA VAL A 189 -14.91 -16.38 -1.00
C VAL A 189 -15.81 -15.71 0.03
N ALA A 190 -16.31 -16.49 0.99
CA ALA A 190 -17.05 -15.92 2.12
C ALA A 190 -16.10 -15.28 3.12
N ILE A 191 -16.45 -14.08 3.61
CA ILE A 191 -15.71 -13.36 4.65
C ILE A 191 -16.64 -13.11 5.83
N ILE A 192 -16.27 -13.64 7.00
CA ILE A 192 -17.00 -13.50 8.26
C ILE A 192 -16.07 -12.84 9.27
N SER A 193 -16.57 -11.85 10.00
CA SER A 193 -15.87 -11.26 11.13
C SER A 193 -16.58 -11.63 12.43
N THR A 194 -15.85 -11.91 13.50
CA THR A 194 -16.41 -12.25 14.81
C THR A 194 -15.78 -11.40 15.90
N GLY A 195 -16.59 -10.82 16.76
CA GLY A 195 -16.10 -10.08 17.92
C GLY A 195 -17.13 -9.09 18.43
N ASN A 196 -17.44 -9.17 19.72
CA ASN A 196 -18.41 -8.29 20.35
C ASN A 196 -17.95 -6.82 20.39
N GLU A 197 -16.67 -6.54 20.19
CA GLU A 197 -16.10 -5.21 20.08
C GLU A 197 -16.34 -4.56 18.71
N LEU A 198 -16.67 -5.33 17.67
CA LEU A 198 -16.66 -4.87 16.29
C LEU A 198 -17.96 -4.15 15.91
N VAL A 199 -17.82 -3.06 15.15
CA VAL A 199 -18.92 -2.34 14.50
C VAL A 199 -18.56 -2.00 13.06
N LYS A 200 -19.57 -1.73 12.22
CA LYS A 200 -19.37 -1.39 10.81
C LYS A 200 -18.83 0.05 10.67
N PRO A 201 -17.87 0.32 9.77
CA PRO A 201 -17.51 1.68 9.38
C PRO A 201 -18.74 2.54 9.04
N GLY A 202 -18.74 3.78 9.52
CA GLY A 202 -19.86 4.73 9.36
C GLY A 202 -20.82 4.79 10.55
N THR A 203 -20.77 3.84 11.48
CA THR A 203 -21.54 3.93 12.75
C THR A 203 -20.79 4.78 13.77
N LYS A 204 -21.48 5.49 14.66
CA LYS A 204 -20.83 6.20 15.78
C LYS A 204 -20.09 5.20 16.69
N LEU A 205 -18.82 5.47 16.98
CA LEU A 205 -18.01 4.59 17.81
C LEU A 205 -18.27 4.83 19.30
N GLU A 206 -18.67 3.79 20.01
CA GLU A 206 -18.82 3.79 21.47
C GLU A 206 -17.52 3.36 22.18
N TYR A 207 -17.41 3.67 23.46
CA TYR A 207 -16.27 3.24 24.26
C TYR A 207 -16.20 1.71 24.33
N GLY A 208 -15.03 1.15 24.04
CA GLY A 208 -14.82 -0.30 23.99
C GLY A 208 -15.20 -0.95 22.65
N LYS A 209 -15.75 -0.19 21.69
CA LYS A 209 -15.98 -0.66 20.31
C LYS A 209 -14.84 -0.22 19.39
N ILE A 210 -14.61 -1.00 18.34
CA ILE A 210 -13.68 -0.71 17.24
C ILE A 210 -14.34 -1.04 15.90
N TYR A 211 -13.89 -0.44 14.81
CA TYR A 211 -14.40 -0.77 13.48
C TYR A 211 -13.85 -2.10 12.98
N ASP A 212 -14.68 -2.87 12.29
CA ASP A 212 -14.25 -4.03 11.53
C ASP A 212 -13.39 -3.57 10.34
N THR A 213 -12.11 -3.91 10.39
CA THR A 213 -11.13 -3.57 9.35
C THR A 213 -10.72 -4.78 8.53
N ASN A 214 -10.83 -5.99 9.09
CA ASN A 214 -10.37 -7.22 8.45
C ASN A 214 -11.31 -7.64 7.32
N THR A 215 -12.62 -7.45 7.47
CA THR A 215 -13.55 -7.73 6.36
C THR A 215 -13.15 -6.95 5.11
N TYR A 216 -12.86 -5.66 5.25
CA TYR A 216 -12.54 -4.78 4.12
C TYR A 216 -11.16 -5.06 3.53
N SER A 217 -10.16 -5.34 4.37
CA SER A 217 -8.81 -5.67 3.88
C SER A 217 -8.81 -7.00 3.14
N LEU A 218 -9.48 -8.02 3.69
CA LEU A 218 -9.65 -9.33 3.03
C LEU A 218 -10.47 -9.21 1.74
N TYR A 219 -11.55 -8.42 1.75
CA TYR A 219 -12.38 -8.20 0.55
C TYR A 219 -11.55 -7.65 -0.60
N ALA A 220 -10.74 -6.62 -0.35
CA ALA A 220 -9.85 -6.04 -1.34
C ALA A 220 -8.78 -7.05 -1.81
N SER A 221 -8.16 -7.78 -0.89
CA SER A 221 -7.13 -8.76 -1.24
C SER A 221 -7.67 -9.93 -2.07
N VAL A 222 -8.90 -10.40 -1.79
CA VAL A 222 -9.53 -11.47 -2.57
C VAL A 222 -9.76 -11.03 -4.02
N ILE A 223 -10.22 -9.80 -4.25
CA ILE A 223 -10.41 -9.25 -5.61
C ILE A 223 -9.07 -9.22 -6.35
N GLU A 224 -8.02 -8.69 -5.70
CA GLU A 224 -6.67 -8.58 -6.27
C GLU A 224 -6.10 -9.96 -6.65
N ASP A 225 -6.42 -10.99 -5.87
CA ASP A 225 -5.97 -12.37 -6.11
C ASP A 225 -6.89 -13.19 -7.02
N GLY A 226 -7.90 -12.56 -7.63
CA GLY A 226 -8.75 -13.14 -8.67
C GLY A 226 -10.03 -13.83 -8.18
N GLY A 227 -10.37 -13.69 -6.90
CA GLY A 227 -11.60 -14.21 -6.30
C GLY A 227 -12.80 -13.25 -6.36
N GLU A 228 -13.96 -13.76 -5.96
CA GLU A 228 -15.22 -13.04 -5.81
C GLU A 228 -15.62 -13.05 -4.32
N PRO A 229 -15.35 -11.98 -3.56
CA PRO A 229 -15.64 -11.95 -2.13
C PRO A 229 -17.12 -11.66 -1.83
N GLU A 230 -17.66 -12.32 -0.80
CA GLU A 230 -18.96 -12.01 -0.19
C GLU A 230 -18.76 -11.74 1.31
N ALA A 231 -19.07 -10.52 1.75
CA ALA A 231 -19.02 -10.15 3.17
C ALA A 231 -20.30 -10.59 3.88
N LEU A 232 -20.18 -11.60 4.75
CA LEU A 232 -21.30 -12.22 5.46
C LEU A 232 -21.65 -11.54 6.79
N GLY A 233 -20.92 -10.48 7.15
CA GLY A 233 -21.20 -9.61 8.29
C GLY A 233 -20.34 -9.88 9.54
N ILE A 234 -20.59 -9.06 10.56
CA ILE A 234 -20.00 -9.18 11.90
C ILE A 234 -20.94 -10.02 12.75
N LEU A 235 -20.44 -11.13 13.28
CA LEU A 235 -21.21 -12.03 14.15
C LEU A 235 -20.82 -11.80 15.62
N PRO A 236 -21.79 -11.91 16.55
CA PRO A 236 -21.49 -11.98 17.98
C PRO A 236 -20.71 -13.25 18.30
N ASP A 237 -20.00 -13.25 19.43
CA ASP A 237 -19.28 -14.44 19.93
C ASP A 237 -20.25 -15.49 20.52
N ASP A 238 -21.11 -16.04 19.66
CA ASP A 238 -22.11 -17.07 19.97
C ASP A 238 -21.88 -18.30 19.09
N GLU A 239 -21.71 -19.47 19.73
CA GLU A 239 -21.36 -20.70 19.00
C GLU A 239 -22.41 -21.13 17.98
N ARG A 240 -23.69 -20.94 18.30
CA ARG A 240 -24.80 -21.38 17.44
C ARG A 240 -24.89 -20.47 16.21
N ILE A 241 -24.84 -19.15 16.43
CA ILE A 241 -24.91 -18.17 15.33
C ILE A 241 -23.72 -18.33 14.38
N ILE A 242 -22.50 -18.48 14.92
CA ILE A 242 -21.30 -18.71 14.12
C ILE A 242 -21.40 -20.03 13.36
N GLY A 243 -21.85 -21.12 14.01
CA GLY A 243 -21.98 -22.43 13.38
C GLY A 243 -23.01 -22.47 12.25
N GLU A 244 -24.17 -21.83 12.43
CA GLU A 244 -25.20 -21.69 11.39
C GLU A 244 -24.67 -20.92 10.18
N LYS A 245 -23.98 -19.80 10.41
CA LYS A 245 -23.42 -18.98 9.33
C LYS A 245 -22.27 -19.66 8.60
N LEU A 246 -21.39 -20.36 9.32
CA LEU A 246 -20.32 -21.17 8.70
C LEU A 246 -20.90 -22.29 7.84
N SER A 247 -21.93 -22.99 8.32
CA SER A 247 -22.61 -24.04 7.55
C SER A 247 -23.22 -23.49 6.26
N TYR A 248 -23.83 -22.29 6.32
CA TYR A 248 -24.31 -21.59 5.14
C TYR A 248 -23.16 -21.24 4.18
N ALA A 249 -22.08 -20.66 4.68
CA ALA A 249 -20.91 -20.25 3.89
C ALA A 249 -20.30 -21.45 3.15
N ILE A 250 -20.07 -22.57 3.86
CA ILE A 250 -19.53 -23.82 3.30
C ILE A 250 -20.39 -24.36 2.17
N ARG A 251 -21.72 -24.22 2.22
CA ARG A 251 -22.58 -24.67 1.12
C ARG A 251 -22.49 -23.77 -0.11
N LYS A 252 -22.38 -22.45 0.07
CA LYS A 252 -22.54 -21.45 -1.01
C LYS A 252 -21.24 -20.95 -1.63
N HIS A 253 -20.09 -21.14 -0.97
CA HIS A 253 -18.80 -20.57 -1.37
C HIS A 253 -17.75 -21.64 -1.60
N ASP A 254 -16.66 -21.30 -2.28
CA ASP A 254 -15.54 -22.20 -2.54
C ASP A 254 -14.48 -22.09 -1.44
N VAL A 255 -14.27 -20.90 -0.86
CA VAL A 255 -13.32 -20.63 0.23
C VAL A 255 -14.03 -19.84 1.34
N ILE A 256 -13.69 -20.11 2.60
CA ILE A 256 -14.28 -19.42 3.75
C ILE A 256 -13.17 -18.81 4.61
N LEU A 257 -13.27 -17.50 4.85
CA LEU A 257 -12.37 -16.73 5.70
C LEU A 257 -13.15 -16.26 6.93
N VAL A 258 -12.64 -16.58 8.11
CA VAL A 258 -13.18 -16.12 9.39
C VAL A 258 -12.12 -15.30 10.07
N SER A 259 -12.40 -14.04 10.41
CA SER A 259 -11.47 -13.17 11.11
C SER A 259 -11.97 -12.89 12.53
N GLY A 260 -11.10 -13.11 13.52
CA GLY A 260 -11.48 -13.03 14.93
C GLY A 260 -11.85 -14.40 15.52
N GLY A 261 -11.97 -14.47 16.85
CA GLY A 261 -12.41 -15.70 17.53
C GLY A 261 -11.46 -16.90 17.45
N THR A 262 -10.19 -16.70 17.08
CA THR A 262 -9.18 -17.76 16.79
C THR A 262 -8.07 -17.88 17.84
N SER A 263 -8.07 -17.02 18.87
CA SER A 263 -7.00 -16.98 19.89
C SER A 263 -7.16 -18.07 20.96
N ALA A 264 -6.04 -18.50 21.56
CA ALA A 264 -5.92 -19.46 22.68
C ALA A 264 -6.62 -19.08 24.01
N GLY A 265 -7.48 -18.06 24.01
CA GLY A 265 -8.21 -17.57 25.17
C GLY A 265 -9.49 -18.33 25.49
N LEU A 266 -10.29 -17.79 26.41
CA LEU A 266 -11.59 -18.34 26.81
C LEU A 266 -12.68 -18.26 25.72
N GLY A 267 -12.49 -17.45 24.68
CA GLY A 267 -13.45 -17.20 23.59
C GLY A 267 -13.17 -17.92 22.26
N ASP A 268 -12.38 -18.99 22.24
CA ASP A 268 -12.00 -19.72 21.00
C ASP A 268 -13.15 -20.59 20.46
N ILE A 269 -14.12 -19.94 19.84
CA ILE A 269 -15.36 -20.54 19.37
C ILE A 269 -15.18 -21.18 17.99
N VAL A 270 -14.39 -20.54 17.11
CA VAL A 270 -14.27 -20.93 15.70
C VAL A 270 -13.60 -22.31 15.55
N TYR A 271 -12.50 -22.55 16.27
CA TYR A 271 -11.81 -23.86 16.24
C TYR A 271 -12.76 -25.00 16.70
N ARG A 272 -13.53 -24.80 17.77
CA ARG A 272 -14.44 -25.82 18.31
C ARG A 272 -15.58 -26.16 17.35
N ILE A 273 -16.08 -25.16 16.64
CA ILE A 273 -17.15 -25.36 15.65
C ILE A 273 -16.59 -26.09 14.43
N LEU A 274 -15.43 -25.70 13.89
CA LEU A 274 -14.85 -26.31 12.70
C LEU A 274 -14.61 -27.81 12.87
N GLY A 275 -14.21 -28.25 14.07
CA GLY A 275 -14.06 -29.67 14.38
C GLY A 275 -15.37 -30.49 14.30
N LYS A 276 -16.54 -29.83 14.35
CA LYS A 276 -17.87 -30.48 14.31
C LYS A 276 -18.55 -30.40 12.94
N LEU A 277 -18.11 -29.52 12.04
CA LEU A 277 -18.82 -29.23 10.79
C LEU A 277 -18.55 -30.23 9.66
N GLY A 278 -17.47 -31.00 9.71
CA GLY A 278 -17.19 -32.08 8.76
C GLY A 278 -15.76 -32.59 8.80
N LYS A 279 -15.49 -33.67 8.05
CA LYS A 279 -14.16 -34.29 7.94
C LYS A 279 -13.39 -33.73 6.72
N PRO A 280 -12.04 -33.66 6.74
CA PRO A 280 -11.14 -34.01 7.85
C PRO A 280 -11.19 -33.02 9.03
N GLY A 281 -11.81 -31.85 8.85
CA GLY A 281 -11.91 -30.83 9.88
C GLY A 281 -10.62 -30.02 9.95
N ILE A 282 -10.12 -29.78 11.17
CA ILE A 282 -8.93 -28.95 11.39
C ILE A 282 -7.67 -29.72 10.99
N LEU A 283 -6.90 -29.14 10.07
CA LEU A 283 -5.61 -29.66 9.64
C LEU A 283 -4.46 -29.01 10.41
N VAL A 284 -4.55 -27.69 10.64
CA VAL A 284 -3.52 -26.90 11.30
C VAL A 284 -4.17 -26.02 12.34
N HIS A 285 -3.62 -26.04 13.55
CA HIS A 285 -4.00 -25.13 14.63
C HIS A 285 -2.74 -24.50 15.22
N GLY A 286 -2.33 -23.41 14.58
CA GLY A 286 -1.21 -22.60 14.98
C GLY A 286 -0.06 -22.63 13.98
N LEU A 287 0.44 -21.45 13.64
CA LEU A 287 1.61 -21.28 12.77
C LEU A 287 2.83 -20.81 13.56
N ASN A 288 4.01 -21.25 13.14
CA ASN A 288 5.30 -20.89 13.69
C ASN A 288 5.78 -19.50 13.19
N ILE A 289 4.91 -18.50 13.33
CA ILE A 289 5.16 -17.13 12.89
C ILE A 289 4.75 -16.10 13.95
N LYS A 290 5.34 -14.91 13.83
CA LYS A 290 4.91 -13.70 14.52
C LYS A 290 4.85 -12.54 13.53
N PRO A 291 3.76 -11.78 13.44
CA PRO A 291 2.44 -12.08 14.01
C PRO A 291 1.75 -13.25 13.27
N GLY A 292 0.61 -13.75 13.78
CA GLY A 292 -0.19 -14.78 13.10
C GLY A 292 -0.20 -16.18 13.72
N LYS A 293 0.39 -16.34 14.92
CA LYS A 293 0.40 -17.63 15.64
C LYS A 293 -0.96 -18.35 15.67
N PRO A 294 -2.09 -17.74 16.06
CA PRO A 294 -3.34 -18.48 16.31
C PRO A 294 -4.14 -18.82 15.03
N THR A 295 -3.47 -19.06 13.90
CA THR A 295 -4.16 -19.37 12.65
C THR A 295 -4.71 -20.80 12.65
N VAL A 296 -5.95 -20.96 12.19
CA VAL A 296 -6.59 -22.26 11.99
C VAL A 296 -6.76 -22.51 10.49
N ILE A 297 -6.37 -23.69 10.02
CA ILE A 297 -6.61 -24.15 8.66
C ILE A 297 -7.40 -25.45 8.75
N ALA A 298 -8.56 -25.47 8.11
CA ALA A 298 -9.45 -26.61 8.09
C ALA A 298 -9.92 -26.92 6.67
N VAL A 299 -10.34 -28.16 6.46
CA VAL A 299 -11.04 -28.58 5.25
C VAL A 299 -12.35 -29.21 5.66
N VAL A 300 -13.45 -28.66 5.15
CA VAL A 300 -14.80 -29.14 5.44
C VAL A 300 -15.50 -29.41 4.11
N ASN A 301 -15.90 -30.66 3.88
CA ASN A 301 -16.54 -31.11 2.63
C ASN A 301 -15.73 -30.71 1.38
N GLY A 302 -14.40 -30.87 1.44
CA GLY A 302 -13.48 -30.52 0.35
C GLY A 302 -13.21 -29.03 0.16
N LYS A 303 -13.72 -28.16 1.03
CA LYS A 303 -13.55 -26.70 0.94
C LYS A 303 -12.62 -26.18 2.03
N PRO A 304 -11.65 -25.31 1.68
CA PRO A 304 -10.75 -24.72 2.66
C PRO A 304 -11.46 -23.67 3.50
N VAL A 305 -11.25 -23.75 4.82
CA VAL A 305 -11.75 -22.79 5.81
C VAL A 305 -10.56 -22.27 6.62
N PHE A 306 -10.40 -20.95 6.66
CA PHE A 306 -9.30 -20.29 7.33
C PHE A 306 -9.81 -19.46 8.51
N GLY A 307 -9.39 -19.82 9.72
CA GLY A 307 -9.50 -19.00 10.91
C GLY A 307 -8.29 -18.07 11.00
N LEU A 308 -8.50 -16.81 10.67
CA LEU A 308 -7.49 -15.76 10.65
C LEU A 308 -7.46 -15.01 11.99
N PRO A 309 -6.29 -14.48 12.40
CA PRO A 309 -6.20 -13.65 13.59
C PRO A 309 -7.07 -12.39 13.50
N GLY A 310 -7.66 -11.97 14.63
CA GLY A 310 -8.46 -10.73 14.69
C GLY A 310 -7.65 -9.43 14.56
N PHE A 311 -6.32 -9.48 14.77
CA PHE A 311 -5.47 -8.31 14.60
C PHE A 311 -5.11 -8.07 13.11
N PRO A 312 -5.34 -6.87 12.54
CA PRO A 312 -5.24 -6.63 11.11
C PRO A 312 -3.89 -6.94 10.45
N VAL A 313 -2.78 -6.58 11.09
CA VAL A 313 -1.43 -6.87 10.54
C VAL A 313 -1.19 -8.38 10.49
N SER A 314 -1.65 -9.09 11.52
CA SER A 314 -1.56 -10.55 11.58
C SER A 314 -2.43 -11.19 10.49
N CYS A 315 -3.65 -10.69 10.32
CA CYS A 315 -4.61 -11.18 9.34
C CYS A 315 -4.05 -11.08 7.92
N LEU A 316 -3.51 -9.92 7.54
CA LEU A 316 -2.94 -9.69 6.21
C LEU A 316 -1.66 -10.49 5.94
N ILE A 317 -0.78 -10.64 6.93
CA ILE A 317 0.42 -11.48 6.78
C ILE A 317 0.02 -12.95 6.57
N VAL A 318 -0.90 -13.47 7.39
CA VAL A 318 -1.39 -14.86 7.23
C VAL A 318 -2.12 -15.03 5.90
N TYR A 319 -2.95 -14.06 5.51
CA TYR A 319 -3.60 -14.07 4.20
C TYR A 319 -2.57 -14.17 3.08
N SER A 320 -1.54 -13.31 3.09
CA SER A 320 -0.49 -13.28 2.07
C SER A 320 0.31 -14.59 1.99
N LEU A 321 0.63 -15.19 3.13
CA LEU A 321 1.43 -16.42 3.21
C LEU A 321 0.64 -17.69 2.89
N ILE A 322 -0.64 -17.75 3.26
CA ILE A 322 -1.44 -18.99 3.22
C ILE A 322 -2.62 -18.90 2.25
N VAL A 323 -3.45 -17.86 2.37
CA VAL A 323 -4.73 -17.77 1.65
C VAL A 323 -4.52 -17.34 0.20
N LYS A 324 -3.67 -16.33 -0.04
CA LYS A 324 -3.33 -15.81 -1.37
C LYS A 324 -2.86 -16.91 -2.33
N PRO A 325 -1.90 -17.79 -1.98
CA PRO A 325 -1.51 -18.91 -2.85
C PRO A 325 -2.69 -19.81 -3.26
N VAL A 326 -3.63 -20.04 -2.35
CA VAL A 326 -4.81 -20.89 -2.58
C VAL A 326 -5.78 -20.20 -3.53
N ILE A 327 -6.21 -18.97 -3.23
CA ILE A 327 -7.16 -18.24 -4.07
C ILE A 327 -6.62 -18.08 -5.50
N ARG A 328 -5.35 -17.70 -5.64
CA ARG A 328 -4.72 -17.55 -6.95
C ARG A 328 -4.73 -18.86 -7.74
N ALA A 329 -4.36 -19.97 -7.10
CA ALA A 329 -4.40 -21.28 -7.75
C ALA A 329 -5.82 -21.66 -8.20
N LEU A 330 -6.82 -21.45 -7.34
CA LEU A 330 -8.23 -21.70 -7.63
C LEU A 330 -8.80 -20.80 -8.75
N ALA A 331 -8.24 -19.59 -8.92
CA ALA A 331 -8.55 -18.66 -10.01
C ALA A 331 -7.73 -18.91 -11.29
N GLY A 332 -6.80 -19.88 -11.28
CA GLY A 332 -5.87 -20.15 -12.38
C GLY A 332 -4.76 -19.11 -12.56
N LEU A 333 -4.57 -18.23 -11.57
CA LEU A 333 -3.46 -17.30 -11.51
C LEU A 333 -2.20 -17.99 -10.99
N LYS A 334 -1.06 -17.67 -11.60
CA LYS A 334 0.24 -18.16 -11.11
C LYS A 334 0.52 -17.58 -9.72
N HIS A 335 1.15 -18.40 -8.88
CA HIS A 335 1.70 -17.95 -7.61
C HIS A 335 2.82 -16.92 -7.88
N THR A 336 2.69 -15.73 -7.31
CA THR A 336 3.72 -14.68 -7.41
C THR A 336 4.55 -14.68 -6.14
N ARG A 337 5.87 -14.78 -6.28
CA ARG A 337 6.79 -14.52 -5.16
C ARG A 337 6.83 -13.00 -4.94
N PRO A 338 6.82 -12.53 -3.68
CA PRO A 338 6.97 -11.10 -3.41
C PRO A 338 8.31 -10.63 -3.99
N ARG A 339 8.29 -9.47 -4.65
CA ARG A 339 9.52 -8.82 -5.11
C ARG A 339 10.38 -8.50 -3.88
N ILE A 340 11.66 -8.87 -3.95
CA ILE A 340 12.62 -8.65 -2.86
C ILE A 340 13.49 -7.44 -3.19
N VAL A 341 13.67 -6.56 -2.20
CA VAL A 341 14.60 -5.43 -2.27
C VAL A 341 15.60 -5.55 -1.12
N LYS A 342 16.89 -5.46 -1.44
CA LYS A 342 17.95 -5.41 -0.43
C LYS A 342 17.99 -4.02 0.20
N ALA A 343 17.99 -3.96 1.52
CA ALA A 343 18.06 -2.72 2.27
C ALA A 343 18.96 -2.85 3.51
N VAL A 344 19.39 -1.72 4.07
CA VAL A 344 20.11 -1.63 5.35
C VAL A 344 19.12 -1.32 6.45
N LEU A 345 19.19 -2.03 7.57
CA LEU A 345 18.24 -1.85 8.67
C LEU A 345 18.53 -0.56 9.47
N ALA A 346 17.52 0.30 9.62
CA ALA A 346 17.67 1.61 10.27
C ALA A 346 17.88 1.56 11.79
N PHE A 347 17.33 0.53 12.45
CA PHE A 347 17.42 0.32 13.90
C PHE A 347 17.37 -1.16 14.20
N ARG A 348 18.05 -1.59 15.28
CA ARG A 348 17.97 -2.97 15.78
C ARG A 348 16.52 -3.41 16.01
N VAL A 349 16.20 -4.63 15.56
CA VAL A 349 14.89 -5.27 15.77
C VAL A 349 15.05 -6.62 16.44
N PHE A 350 14.07 -7.01 17.25
CA PHE A 350 14.10 -8.28 17.97
C PHE A 350 13.08 -9.26 17.41
N GLY A 351 13.54 -10.48 17.13
CA GLY A 351 12.71 -11.62 16.81
C GLY A 351 11.99 -12.16 18.03
N ALA A 352 10.96 -12.97 17.82
CA ALA A 352 10.44 -13.83 18.88
C ALA A 352 11.26 -15.13 18.94
N LYS A 353 11.66 -15.52 20.15
CA LYS A 353 12.37 -16.78 20.40
C LYS A 353 11.62 -17.96 19.76
N GLY A 354 12.31 -18.68 18.88
CA GLY A 354 11.82 -19.89 18.22
C GLY A 354 10.65 -19.66 17.25
N ARG A 355 10.47 -18.44 16.70
CA ARG A 355 9.41 -18.13 15.74
C ARG A 355 9.89 -17.20 14.64
N ARG A 356 9.51 -17.51 13.40
CA ARG A 356 9.77 -16.63 12.24
C ARG A 356 9.00 -15.31 12.41
N THR A 357 9.72 -14.20 12.53
CA THR A 357 9.12 -12.90 12.83
C THR A 357 9.10 -12.00 11.60
N HIS A 358 7.90 -11.60 11.18
CA HIS A 358 7.64 -10.70 10.06
C HIS A 358 7.43 -9.30 10.61
N ILE A 359 8.31 -8.37 10.23
CA ILE A 359 8.28 -6.98 10.71
C ILE A 359 8.01 -6.08 9.51
N PRO A 360 6.86 -5.38 9.47
CA PRO A 360 6.60 -4.37 8.44
C PRO A 360 7.67 -3.27 8.45
N VAL A 361 8.09 -2.85 7.27
CA VAL A 361 9.11 -1.81 7.08
C VAL A 361 8.67 -0.77 6.05
N SER A 362 9.13 0.45 6.26
CA SER A 362 9.10 1.52 5.27
C SER A 362 10.49 1.67 4.67
N LEU A 363 10.60 1.70 3.35
CA LEU A 363 11.84 1.91 2.63
C LEU A 363 12.07 3.40 2.40
N ALA A 364 13.21 3.89 2.84
CA ALA A 364 13.74 5.19 2.44
C ALA A 364 14.99 5.01 1.58
N LYS A 365 15.23 5.92 0.63
CA LYS A 365 16.44 5.86 -0.20
C LYS A 365 17.49 6.77 0.42
N GLY A 366 18.55 6.16 0.96
CA GLY A 366 19.69 6.89 1.49
C GLY A 366 20.51 7.56 0.37
N TYR A 367 21.40 8.45 0.77
CA TYR A 367 22.22 9.22 -0.16
C TYR A 367 23.21 8.43 -1.02
N ASN A 368 23.61 7.25 -0.57
CA ASN A 368 24.45 6.35 -1.36
C ASN A 368 23.63 5.56 -2.41
N HIS A 369 22.38 5.97 -2.64
CA HIS A 369 21.37 5.26 -3.42
C HIS A 369 21.00 3.87 -2.88
N GLU A 370 21.48 3.51 -1.68
CA GLU A 370 21.09 2.31 -0.95
C GLU A 370 19.72 2.49 -0.27
N TRP A 371 18.93 1.41 -0.26
CA TRP A 371 17.67 1.39 0.47
C TRP A 371 17.93 1.21 1.96
N VAL A 372 17.17 1.93 2.78
CA VAL A 372 17.17 1.81 4.23
C VAL A 372 15.78 1.38 4.68
N ALA A 373 15.71 0.27 5.39
CA ALA A 373 14.49 -0.29 5.92
C ALA A 373 14.24 0.25 7.33
N TYR A 374 13.16 1.02 7.48
CA TYR A 374 12.67 1.53 8.74
C TYR A 374 11.61 0.58 9.30
N PRO A 375 11.89 -0.16 10.39
CA PRO A 375 10.88 -0.93 11.09
C PRO A 375 9.73 -0.04 11.49
N ILE A 376 8.55 -0.37 10.99
CA ILE A 376 7.34 0.32 11.39
C ILE A 376 6.93 -0.28 12.74
N GLY A 377 7.25 0.45 13.81
CA GLY A 377 6.84 0.05 15.15
C GLY A 377 5.31 0.00 15.29
N GLY A 378 4.82 -0.70 16.29
CA GLY A 378 3.38 -0.88 16.52
C GLY A 378 3.11 -2.28 17.06
N ASP A 379 1.89 -2.51 17.52
CA ASP A 379 1.39 -3.87 17.74
C ASP A 379 0.71 -4.40 16.47
N SER A 380 0.28 -5.66 16.53
CA SER A 380 -0.44 -6.30 15.44
C SER A 380 -1.77 -5.62 15.07
N GLY A 381 -2.26 -4.70 15.91
CA GLY A 381 -3.47 -3.90 15.69
C GLY A 381 -3.27 -2.66 14.80
N SER A 382 -2.02 -2.29 14.49
CA SER A 382 -1.68 -0.98 13.92
C SER A 382 -1.86 -0.89 12.39
N ILE A 383 -3.11 -0.97 11.90
CA ILE A 383 -3.41 -1.02 10.44
C ILE A 383 -2.98 0.21 9.64
N VAL A 384 -3.16 1.42 10.17
CA VAL A 384 -2.75 2.68 9.49
C VAL A 384 -1.22 2.74 9.30
N ARG A 385 -0.48 2.11 10.20
CA ARG A 385 0.97 2.03 10.07
C ARG A 385 1.37 1.04 8.98
N LEU A 386 0.65 -0.07 8.85
CA LEU A 386 0.83 -1.02 7.76
C LEU A 386 0.50 -0.40 6.40
N SER A 387 -0.53 0.44 6.28
CA SER A 387 -0.84 1.09 4.99
C SER A 387 0.25 2.05 4.51
N ARG A 388 1.17 2.46 5.40
CA ARG A 388 2.34 3.29 5.09
C ARG A 388 3.63 2.45 4.90
N SER A 389 3.54 1.12 4.94
CA SER A 389 4.66 0.20 4.75
C SER A 389 4.81 -0.23 3.29
N ASP A 390 6.04 -0.46 2.84
CA ASP A 390 6.30 -0.97 1.48
C ASP A 390 6.41 -2.49 1.46
N GLY A 391 6.74 -3.09 2.61
CA GLY A 391 7.02 -4.50 2.71
C GLY A 391 7.28 -4.94 4.15
N TYR A 392 7.86 -6.12 4.30
CA TYR A 392 8.30 -6.66 5.58
C TYR A 392 9.65 -7.35 5.48
N ILE A 393 10.38 -7.38 6.59
CA ILE A 393 11.57 -8.22 6.76
C ILE A 393 11.20 -9.49 7.52
N VAL A 394 11.98 -10.55 7.32
CA VAL A 394 11.81 -11.84 7.98
C VAL A 394 13.01 -12.11 8.87
N ILE A 395 12.79 -12.15 10.18
CA ILE A 395 13.77 -12.66 11.15
C ILE A 395 13.51 -14.16 11.28
N PRO A 396 14.49 -15.02 10.96
CA PRO A 396 14.32 -16.47 11.06
C PRO A 396 14.21 -16.90 12.53
N GLU A 397 13.65 -18.08 12.77
CA GLU A 397 13.34 -18.58 14.12
C GLU A 397 14.55 -18.82 15.03
N ASN A 398 15.73 -19.02 14.43
CA ASN A 398 17.01 -19.19 15.10
C ASN A 398 17.74 -17.86 15.39
N ALA A 399 17.25 -16.74 14.87
CA ALA A 399 17.83 -15.41 15.12
C ALA A 399 17.07 -14.67 16.23
N MET A 400 17.82 -14.10 17.19
CA MET A 400 17.24 -13.30 18.28
C MET A 400 16.97 -11.85 17.86
N TYR A 401 17.83 -11.27 17.02
CA TYR A 401 17.72 -9.90 16.56
C TYR A 401 18.48 -9.72 15.23
N PHE A 402 18.17 -8.64 14.53
CA PHE A 402 19.04 -8.05 13.50
C PHE A 402 19.49 -6.69 13.98
N ASP A 403 20.76 -6.35 13.74
CA ASP A 403 21.36 -5.12 14.25
C ASP A 403 21.16 -3.92 13.31
N GLU A 404 21.29 -2.71 13.85
CA GLU A 404 21.36 -1.50 13.03
C GLU A 404 22.53 -1.60 12.03
N GLY A 405 22.29 -1.25 10.77
CA GLY A 405 23.29 -1.33 9.71
C GLY A 405 23.39 -2.69 9.00
N GLU A 406 22.67 -3.71 9.48
CA GLU A 406 22.67 -5.04 8.86
C GLU A 406 21.91 -5.03 7.52
N LYS A 407 22.40 -5.77 6.52
CA LYS A 407 21.73 -5.93 5.22
C LYS A 407 20.61 -6.96 5.34
N VAL A 408 19.40 -6.57 4.96
CA VAL A 408 18.19 -7.37 5.06
C VAL A 408 17.45 -7.44 3.73
N ASP A 409 16.74 -8.54 3.52
CA ASP A 409 15.82 -8.71 2.39
C ASP A 409 14.43 -8.22 2.79
N VAL A 410 13.93 -7.23 2.04
CA VAL A 410 12.59 -6.67 2.22
C VAL A 410 11.65 -7.26 1.18
N HIS A 411 10.65 -8.00 1.65
CA HIS A 411 9.59 -8.56 0.83
C HIS A 411 8.50 -7.51 0.64
N LEU A 412 8.35 -7.00 -0.58
CA LEU A 412 7.40 -5.93 -0.87
C LEU A 412 5.95 -6.44 -0.82
N PHE A 413 5.04 -5.60 -0.32
CA PHE A 413 3.60 -5.87 -0.32
C PHE A 413 2.98 -5.66 -1.70
N THR A 414 3.49 -4.70 -2.48
CA THR A 414 3.00 -4.36 -3.82
C THR A 414 4.15 -4.21 -4.81
N GLU A 415 3.84 -4.26 -6.11
CA GLU A 415 4.82 -4.00 -7.16
C GLU A 415 5.00 -2.50 -7.48
N GLN A 416 4.43 -1.60 -6.65
CA GLN A 416 4.47 -0.16 -6.88
C GLN A 416 5.90 0.40 -6.92
N LYS A 417 6.05 1.53 -7.61
CA LYS A 417 7.32 2.23 -7.76
C LYS A 417 7.81 2.72 -6.40
N LEU A 418 8.97 2.24 -5.98
CA LEU A 418 9.65 2.71 -4.77
C LEU A 418 10.33 4.07 -5.01
N GLY A 419 10.24 4.96 -4.03
CA GLY A 419 10.91 6.26 -4.03
C GLY A 419 9.97 7.41 -3.71
N SER A 420 10.54 8.56 -3.37
CA SER A 420 9.81 9.79 -3.05
C SER A 420 10.70 10.99 -3.37
N ASP A 421 10.10 12.13 -3.71
CA ASP A 421 10.80 13.39 -3.93
C ASP A 421 11.41 13.91 -2.62
N MET A 422 10.71 13.68 -1.50
CA MET A 422 11.13 14.04 -0.15
C MET A 422 10.86 12.93 0.87
N PHE A 423 11.85 12.65 1.71
CA PHE A 423 11.68 11.87 2.94
C PHE A 423 11.58 12.78 4.16
N PHE A 424 10.43 12.76 4.83
CA PHE A 424 10.19 13.39 6.12
C PHE A 424 10.27 12.35 7.23
N ILE A 425 11.33 12.37 8.04
CA ILE A 425 11.56 11.37 9.09
C ILE A 425 11.79 12.07 10.43
N GLY A 426 10.87 11.93 11.37
CA GLY A 426 11.02 12.61 12.66
C GLY A 426 9.84 12.48 13.60
N SER A 427 9.62 13.52 14.41
CA SER A 427 8.46 13.56 15.30
C SER A 427 7.17 13.74 14.51
N HIS A 428 6.10 13.14 15.03
CA HIS A 428 4.75 13.42 14.53
C HIS A 428 4.27 14.79 15.04
N CYS A 429 3.64 15.56 14.16
CA CYS A 429 2.91 16.79 14.49
C CYS A 429 1.75 16.98 13.50
N PRO A 430 0.50 17.18 13.95
CA PRO A 430 -0.64 17.38 13.05
C PRO A 430 -0.43 18.53 12.05
N ILE A 431 0.14 19.64 12.49
CA ILE A 431 0.40 20.80 11.61
C ILE A 431 1.49 20.50 10.57
N ALA A 432 2.47 19.67 10.92
CA ALA A 432 3.44 19.20 9.93
C ALA A 432 2.77 18.30 8.89
N GLU A 433 1.80 17.45 9.27
CA GLU A 433 1.06 16.62 8.31
C GLU A 433 0.25 17.49 7.32
N ILE A 434 -0.44 18.55 7.77
CA ILE A 434 -1.15 19.49 6.87
C ILE A 434 -0.20 20.14 5.86
N LEU A 435 1.01 20.51 6.30
CA LEU A 435 2.04 21.05 5.41
C LEU A 435 2.51 20.01 4.39
N MET A 436 2.69 18.75 4.80
CA MET A 436 3.05 17.67 3.88
C MET A 436 1.92 17.39 2.88
N GLU A 437 0.66 17.37 3.33
CA GLU A 437 -0.51 17.19 2.47
C GLU A 437 -0.56 18.24 1.37
N LYS A 438 -0.29 19.51 1.69
CA LYS A 438 -0.24 20.59 0.70
C LYS A 438 0.82 20.35 -0.37
N LEU A 439 1.99 19.84 0.02
CA LEU A 439 3.07 19.53 -0.91
C LEU A 439 2.81 18.24 -1.70
N MET A 440 2.04 17.30 -1.15
CA MET A 440 1.65 16.06 -1.82
C MET A 440 0.75 16.29 -3.04
N GLU A 441 0.15 17.48 -3.17
CA GLU A 441 -0.55 17.91 -4.40
C GLU A 441 0.38 17.94 -5.63
N LYS A 442 1.69 18.13 -5.42
CA LYS A 442 2.70 18.30 -6.48
C LYS A 442 3.82 17.26 -6.43
N TYR A 443 4.09 16.68 -5.25
CA TYR A 443 5.25 15.83 -5.01
C TYR A 443 4.89 14.51 -4.35
N SER A 444 5.69 13.47 -4.59
CA SER A 444 5.66 12.24 -3.79
C SER A 444 6.44 12.44 -2.50
N ILE A 445 5.78 12.39 -1.35
CA ILE A 445 6.39 12.58 -0.04
C ILE A 445 6.19 11.34 0.82
N LYS A 446 7.25 10.92 1.50
CA LYS A 446 7.18 9.82 2.46
C LYS A 446 7.41 10.29 3.88
N ILE A 447 6.49 9.93 4.77
CA ILE A 447 6.51 10.31 6.18
C ILE A 447 6.82 9.07 7.03
N VAL A 448 7.88 9.13 7.82
CA VAL A 448 8.25 8.09 8.79
C VAL A 448 8.36 8.69 10.19
N ASN A 449 7.49 8.24 11.10
CA ASN A 449 7.39 8.78 12.45
C ASN A 449 8.26 7.98 13.44
N VAL A 450 9.44 8.52 13.76
CA VAL A 450 10.44 7.90 14.66
C VAL A 450 10.75 8.74 15.90
N GLY A 451 10.06 9.88 16.08
CA GLY A 451 10.35 10.83 17.14
C GLY A 451 11.53 11.76 16.82
N SER A 452 11.77 12.76 17.67
CA SER A 452 12.77 13.80 17.38
C SER A 452 14.20 13.29 17.36
N MET A 453 14.57 12.40 18.28
CA MET A 453 15.90 11.80 18.31
C MET A 453 16.13 10.90 17.09
N GLY A 454 15.13 10.08 16.74
CA GLY A 454 15.19 9.24 15.54
C GLY A 454 15.33 10.06 14.26
N GLY A 455 14.62 11.19 14.16
CA GLY A 455 14.71 12.11 13.03
C GLY A 455 16.07 12.79 12.92
N LEU A 456 16.64 13.23 14.05
CA LEU A 456 17.99 13.82 14.09
C LEU A 456 19.04 12.81 13.60
N LEU A 457 18.96 11.55 14.03
CA LEU A 457 19.88 10.50 13.58
C LEU A 457 19.65 10.11 12.12
N ALA A 458 18.40 10.06 11.65
CA ALA A 458 18.07 9.80 10.24
C ALA A 458 18.65 10.88 9.31
N VAL A 459 18.53 12.16 9.70
CA VAL A 459 19.16 13.27 8.99
C VAL A 459 20.70 13.14 8.99
N LYS A 460 21.30 12.82 10.15
CA LYS A 460 22.75 12.63 10.27
C LYS A 460 23.29 11.53 9.34
N ARG A 461 22.56 10.41 9.23
CA ARG A 461 22.90 9.29 8.32
C ARG A 461 22.50 9.57 6.87
N GLY A 462 21.70 10.61 6.64
CA GLY A 462 21.33 11.03 5.31
C GLY A 462 20.20 10.22 4.67
N GLU A 463 19.31 9.74 5.52
CA GLU A 463 18.14 8.93 5.17
C GLU A 463 16.88 9.79 5.06
N ALA A 464 16.94 11.01 5.61
CA ALA A 464 15.87 11.99 5.62
C ALA A 464 16.34 13.28 4.95
N ASP A 465 15.47 13.90 4.17
CA ASP A 465 15.67 15.26 3.67
C ASP A 465 15.30 16.28 4.74
N VAL A 466 14.23 15.99 5.49
CA VAL A 466 13.67 16.86 6.54
C VAL A 466 13.30 16.01 7.76
N ALA A 467 13.62 16.51 8.96
CA ALA A 467 13.17 15.93 10.22
C ALA A 467 12.50 16.98 11.11
N GLY A 468 11.27 16.71 11.54
CA GLY A 468 10.61 17.50 12.59
C GLY A 468 11.16 17.17 13.98
N ILE A 469 11.71 18.16 14.69
CA ILE A 469 12.40 18.00 15.98
C ILE A 469 11.99 19.06 17.01
N HIS A 470 12.00 18.67 18.29
CA HIS A 470 11.66 19.53 19.45
C HIS A 470 12.46 19.09 20.70
N LEU A 471 13.78 18.96 20.55
CA LEU A 471 14.66 18.45 21.60
C LEU A 471 15.04 19.58 22.57
N TYR A 472 14.36 19.68 23.71
CA TYR A 472 14.70 20.66 24.75
C TYR A 472 15.96 20.26 25.53
N ASP A 473 16.80 21.25 25.82
CA ASP A 473 17.98 21.10 26.64
C ASP A 473 17.82 21.93 27.94
N PRO A 474 17.74 21.29 29.12
CA PRO A 474 17.50 22.00 30.37
C PRO A 474 18.69 22.84 30.84
N GLU A 475 19.91 22.51 30.41
CA GLU A 475 21.12 23.25 30.81
C GLU A 475 21.17 24.62 30.11
N THR A 476 21.00 24.64 28.79
CA THR A 476 21.00 25.90 28.03
C THR A 476 19.63 26.57 27.96
N LYS A 477 18.55 25.89 28.37
CA LYS A 477 17.15 26.32 28.20
C LYS A 477 16.77 26.64 26.75
N THR A 478 17.40 25.94 25.80
CA THR A 478 17.13 26.10 24.35
C THR A 478 16.68 24.80 23.70
N TYR A 479 16.02 24.90 22.55
CA TYR A 479 15.60 23.75 21.75
C TYR A 479 16.60 23.47 20.62
N ASN A 480 16.76 22.17 20.33
CA ASN A 480 17.43 21.57 19.16
C ASN A 480 18.96 21.81 19.07
N LYS A 481 19.44 23.05 19.23
CA LYS A 481 20.84 23.45 19.01
C LYS A 481 21.86 22.61 19.79
N PRO A 482 21.67 22.37 21.10
CA PRO A 482 22.66 21.62 21.89
C PRO A 482 22.81 20.17 21.43
N TYR A 483 21.72 19.57 20.95
CA TYR A 483 21.72 18.19 20.45
C TYR A 483 22.46 18.05 19.13
N LEU A 484 22.43 19.06 18.24
CA LEU A 484 23.22 19.03 17.00
C LEU A 484 24.73 18.95 17.30
N LYS A 485 25.20 19.73 18.28
CA LYS A 485 26.59 19.68 18.75
C LYS A 485 26.91 18.35 19.44
N LYS A 486 26.08 17.94 20.40
CA LYS A 486 26.27 16.72 21.21
C LYS A 486 26.38 15.46 20.35
N TYR A 487 25.61 15.38 19.27
CA TYR A 487 25.60 14.22 18.38
C TYR A 487 26.46 14.42 17.11
N ASN A 488 27.22 15.52 17.02
CA ASN A 488 28.07 15.86 15.88
C ASN A 488 27.33 15.74 14.54
N VAL A 489 26.15 16.37 14.45
CA VAL A 489 25.36 16.44 13.21
C VAL A 489 25.91 17.58 12.36
N ARG A 490 26.26 17.28 11.11
CA ARG A 490 26.88 18.21 10.15
C ARG A 490 26.13 18.17 8.81
N ASN A 491 26.38 19.14 7.94
CA ASN A 491 25.76 19.32 6.62
C ASN A 491 24.24 19.50 6.70
N VAL A 492 23.78 20.23 7.70
CA VAL A 492 22.37 20.46 7.97
C VAL A 492 22.09 21.93 8.21
N VAL A 493 20.86 22.34 7.92
CA VAL A 493 20.34 23.64 8.29
C VAL A 493 19.15 23.46 9.23
N LEU A 494 19.04 24.34 10.22
CA LEU A 494 17.88 24.40 11.09
C LEU A 494 16.91 25.45 10.54
N VAL A 495 15.75 25.00 10.07
CA VAL A 495 14.64 25.86 9.64
C VAL A 495 13.68 26.01 10.80
N LYS A 496 13.42 27.26 11.21
CA LYS A 496 12.48 27.53 12.30
C LYS A 496 11.06 27.17 11.91
N GLY A 497 10.37 26.44 12.79
CA GLY A 497 8.97 26.14 12.61
C GLY A 497 8.12 27.06 13.47
N TYR A 498 7.37 26.48 14.41
CA TYR A 498 6.31 27.15 15.15
C TYR A 498 6.30 26.71 16.61
N PHE A 499 5.57 27.47 17.43
CA PHE A 499 5.32 27.10 18.81
C PHE A 499 4.08 26.23 18.91
N ARG A 500 4.10 25.32 19.88
CA ARG A 500 2.91 24.60 20.34
C ARG A 500 2.80 24.62 21.86
N GLU A 501 1.60 24.81 22.37
CA GLU A 501 1.32 25.02 23.78
C GLU A 501 1.19 23.67 24.52
N GLN A 502 2.02 23.50 25.56
CA GLN A 502 1.96 22.39 26.50
C GLN A 502 1.41 22.84 27.83
N GLY A 503 0.62 21.97 28.45
CA GLY A 503 -0.07 22.29 29.69
C GLY A 503 -0.75 21.09 30.34
N ILE A 504 -1.37 21.37 31.48
CA ILE A 504 -2.13 20.39 32.26
C ILE A 504 -3.49 20.21 31.59
N ILE A 505 -3.81 18.97 31.24
CA ILE A 505 -5.11 18.56 30.73
C ILE A 505 -5.94 18.09 31.93
N VAL A 506 -7.18 18.55 32.02
CA VAL A 506 -8.12 18.17 33.08
C VAL A 506 -9.50 17.87 32.50
N ALA A 507 -10.30 17.11 33.23
CA ALA A 507 -11.70 16.89 32.84
C ALA A 507 -12.46 18.21 32.72
N LYS A 508 -13.48 18.25 31.86
CA LYS A 508 -14.30 19.45 31.65
C LYS A 508 -14.93 19.92 32.96
N GLY A 509 -14.88 21.23 33.20
CA GLY A 509 -15.28 21.86 34.46
C GLY A 509 -14.21 21.81 35.56
N ASN A 510 -13.04 21.22 35.30
CA ASN A 510 -11.92 21.09 36.24
C ASN A 510 -12.36 20.68 37.67
N PRO A 511 -12.89 19.46 37.86
CA PRO A 511 -13.56 19.05 39.10
C PRO A 511 -12.66 19.07 40.34
N TYR A 512 -11.34 18.98 40.15
CA TYR A 512 -10.34 19.04 41.22
C TYR A 512 -9.75 20.46 41.41
N ASN A 513 -10.28 21.45 40.69
CA ASN A 513 -9.84 22.85 40.72
C ASN A 513 -8.31 22.98 40.58
N ILE A 514 -7.69 22.20 39.68
CA ILE A 514 -6.25 22.20 39.44
C ILE A 514 -5.87 23.53 38.80
N LYS A 515 -4.82 24.19 39.27
CA LYS A 515 -4.35 25.50 38.75
C LYS A 515 -2.88 25.48 38.36
N CYS A 516 -2.08 24.60 38.96
CA CYS A 516 -0.65 24.47 38.69
C CYS A 516 -0.19 23.02 38.88
N PHE A 517 1.09 22.75 38.62
CA PHE A 517 1.63 21.41 38.74
C PHE A 517 1.68 20.93 40.20
N GLU A 518 1.91 21.83 41.17
CA GLU A 518 1.90 21.50 42.59
C GLU A 518 0.58 20.85 43.06
N ASP A 519 -0.55 21.24 42.48
CA ASP A 519 -1.85 20.66 42.78
C ASP A 519 -1.93 19.16 42.46
N ILE A 520 -1.17 18.69 41.47
CA ILE A 520 -1.10 17.26 41.12
C ILE A 520 -0.47 16.45 42.28
N ILE A 521 0.46 17.07 43.00
CA ILE A 521 1.14 16.47 44.16
C ILE A 521 0.25 16.55 45.40
N ASP A 522 -0.40 17.69 45.60
CA ASP A 522 -1.05 18.02 46.88
C ASP A 522 -2.50 17.54 46.96
N LYS A 523 -3.24 17.52 45.84
CA LYS A 523 -4.67 17.17 45.81
C LYS A 523 -4.93 15.67 45.65
N GLY A 524 -3.89 14.85 45.58
CA GLY A 524 -4.00 13.39 45.52
C GLY A 524 -4.79 12.85 44.31
N VAL A 525 -4.78 13.61 43.22
CA VAL A 525 -5.42 13.28 41.94
C VAL A 525 -4.67 12.15 41.22
N ARG A 526 -5.38 11.39 40.39
CA ARG A 526 -4.81 10.32 39.55
C ARG A 526 -4.14 10.95 38.34
N PHE A 527 -2.82 10.91 38.31
CA PHE A 527 -2.02 11.41 37.22
C PHE A 527 -1.74 10.32 36.19
N ILE A 528 -1.77 10.68 34.91
CA ILE A 528 -1.19 9.87 33.82
C ILE A 528 0.04 10.58 33.26
N ASN A 529 1.17 9.88 33.30
CA ASN A 529 2.47 10.42 32.93
C ASN A 529 2.77 10.19 31.43
N ARG A 530 3.80 10.84 30.89
CA ARG A 530 4.33 10.58 29.55
C ARG A 530 5.53 9.64 29.62
N ASN A 531 5.71 8.85 28.56
CA ASN A 531 6.82 7.90 28.47
C ASN A 531 8.18 8.58 28.61
N LYS A 532 9.14 7.89 29.24
CA LYS A 532 10.54 8.33 29.31
C LYS A 532 11.10 8.65 27.91
N GLY A 533 11.95 9.67 27.85
CA GLY A 533 12.54 10.19 26.61
C GLY A 533 11.64 11.11 25.78
N SER A 534 10.40 11.39 26.20
CA SER A 534 9.57 12.42 25.55
C SER A 534 9.85 13.81 26.12
N GLY A 535 9.75 14.86 25.29
CA GLY A 535 9.93 16.26 25.73
C GLY A 535 9.00 16.63 26.90
N THR A 536 7.75 16.19 26.83
CA THR A 536 6.78 16.38 27.92
C THR A 536 7.17 15.65 29.21
N ARG A 537 7.78 14.46 29.13
CA ARG A 537 8.29 13.77 30.34
C ARG A 537 9.43 14.56 30.98
N MET A 538 10.32 15.13 30.17
CA MET A 538 11.37 15.99 30.70
C MET A 538 10.80 17.27 31.34
N LEU A 539 9.76 17.89 30.77
CA LEU A 539 9.06 19.02 31.39
C LEU A 539 8.51 18.64 32.77
N ILE A 540 7.90 17.46 32.89
CA ILE A 540 7.41 16.92 34.17
C ILE A 540 8.55 16.73 35.16
N ASP A 541 9.65 16.11 34.73
CA ASP A 541 10.81 15.85 35.58
C ASP A 541 11.49 17.16 36.03
N LEU A 542 11.49 18.21 35.20
CA LEU A 542 11.99 19.55 35.55
C LEU A 542 11.08 20.25 36.55
N ALA A 543 9.77 20.27 36.32
CA ALA A 543 8.81 20.85 37.27
C ALA A 543 8.94 20.19 38.65
N LEU A 544 9.13 18.87 38.69
CA LEU A 544 9.38 18.14 39.94
C LEU A 544 10.69 18.55 40.63
N LYS A 545 11.76 18.81 39.87
CA LYS A 545 13.03 19.30 40.43
C LYS A 545 12.88 20.70 41.03
N GLU A 546 12.28 21.62 40.28
CA GLU A 546 12.04 23.00 40.73
C GLU A 546 11.17 23.03 42.00
N ILE A 547 10.11 22.21 42.04
CA ILE A 547 9.25 22.09 43.23
C ILE A 547 10.00 21.43 44.40
N ALA A 548 10.86 20.44 44.13
CA ALA A 548 11.67 19.80 45.17
C ALA A 548 12.64 20.79 45.82
N GLU A 549 13.30 21.64 45.01
CA GLU A 549 14.17 22.72 45.48
C GLU A 549 13.38 23.75 46.29
N LYS A 550 12.25 24.23 45.77
CA LYS A 550 11.36 25.18 46.46
C LYS A 550 10.84 24.65 47.80
N ARG A 551 10.53 23.35 47.87
CA ARG A 551 10.03 22.68 49.09
C ARG A 551 11.13 22.11 49.97
N LYS A 552 12.42 22.33 49.64
CA LYS A 552 13.59 21.77 50.34
C LYS A 552 13.44 20.26 50.62
N THR A 553 12.99 19.50 49.62
CA THR A 553 12.74 18.06 49.71
C THR A 553 13.41 17.30 48.57
N LYS A 554 13.33 15.97 48.60
CA LYS A 554 13.85 15.11 47.52
C LYS A 554 12.74 14.85 46.51
N VAL A 555 13.07 14.89 45.21
CA VAL A 555 12.14 14.56 44.11
C VAL A 555 11.44 13.21 44.34
N LYS A 556 12.16 12.21 44.85
CA LYS A 556 11.59 10.89 45.18
C LYS A 556 10.38 10.96 46.12
N LYS A 557 10.42 11.82 47.15
CA LYS A 557 9.29 12.02 48.08
C LYS A 557 8.08 12.67 47.40
N LEU A 558 8.30 13.51 46.39
CA LEU A 558 7.20 14.09 45.60
C LEU A 558 6.56 13.04 44.69
N ILE A 559 7.38 12.23 44.02
CA ILE A 559 6.90 11.13 43.15
C ILE A 559 6.03 10.15 43.93
N GLU A 560 6.42 9.78 45.15
CA GLU A 560 5.65 8.88 46.02
C GLU A 560 4.24 9.40 46.35
N LYS A 561 4.03 10.73 46.31
CA LYS A 561 2.70 11.34 46.53
C LYS A 561 1.83 11.37 45.29
N ILE A 562 2.41 11.28 44.09
CA ILE A 562 1.68 11.36 42.82
C ILE A 562 1.09 9.97 42.49
N LYS A 563 -0.22 9.83 42.67
CA LYS A 563 -0.94 8.61 42.28
C LYS A 563 -0.87 8.44 40.76
N GLY A 564 -0.39 7.28 40.31
CA GLY A 564 -0.29 6.98 38.88
C GLY A 564 0.95 7.53 38.17
N PHE A 565 1.96 8.04 38.90
CA PHE A 565 3.20 8.55 38.28
C PHE A 565 3.87 7.57 37.31
N TRP A 566 3.78 6.26 37.58
CA TRP A 566 4.36 5.19 36.76
C TRP A 566 3.44 4.70 35.63
N VAL A 567 2.21 5.21 35.56
CA VAL A 567 1.28 4.93 34.45
C VAL A 567 1.66 5.85 33.29
N GLU A 568 2.38 5.29 32.32
CA GLU A 568 2.91 6.06 31.19
C GLU A 568 2.03 5.93 29.94
N ALA A 569 1.70 7.07 29.34
CA ALA A 569 1.10 7.20 28.03
C ALA A 569 2.20 7.44 26.97
N LYS A 570 2.05 6.83 25.78
CA LYS A 570 2.97 7.01 24.64
C LYS A 570 2.60 8.19 23.72
N THR A 571 1.38 8.70 23.80
CA THR A 571 0.90 9.82 22.98
C THR A 571 0.14 10.83 23.85
N HIS A 572 0.03 12.07 23.36
CA HIS A 572 -0.82 13.08 24.00
C HIS A 572 -2.30 12.67 23.99
N SER A 573 -2.75 11.99 22.93
CA SER A 573 -4.12 11.46 22.85
C SER A 573 -4.40 10.38 23.90
N ALA A 574 -3.41 9.56 24.25
CA ALA A 574 -3.56 8.58 25.32
C ALA A 574 -3.73 9.24 26.71
N VAL A 575 -3.08 10.39 26.94
CA VAL A 575 -3.31 11.22 28.14
C VAL A 575 -4.75 11.75 28.15
N ALA A 576 -5.16 12.44 27.09
CA ALA A 576 -6.50 13.00 26.98
C ALA A 576 -7.60 11.93 27.06
N SER A 577 -7.42 10.79 26.39
CA SER A 577 -8.37 9.67 26.45
C SER A 577 -8.48 9.09 27.86
N ALA A 578 -7.38 8.96 28.61
CA ALA A 578 -7.43 8.46 29.97
C ALA A 578 -8.23 9.40 30.88
N ILE A 579 -8.14 10.71 30.66
CA ILE A 579 -8.90 11.72 31.41
C ILE A 579 -10.38 11.68 31.03
N LYS A 580 -10.67 11.71 29.73
CA LYS A 580 -12.04 11.70 29.19
C LYS A 580 -12.88 10.51 29.68
N TYR A 581 -12.27 9.33 29.77
CA TYR A 581 -12.95 8.11 30.21
C TYR A 581 -12.69 7.77 31.69
N GLY A 582 -12.19 8.72 32.49
CA GLY A 582 -12.10 8.58 33.95
C GLY A 582 -11.03 7.61 34.47
N ARG A 583 -10.08 7.20 33.63
CA ARG A 583 -8.91 6.39 34.05
C ARG A 583 -7.84 7.24 34.76
N ALA A 584 -7.78 8.52 34.46
CA ALA A 584 -6.96 9.52 35.13
C ALA A 584 -7.78 10.79 35.36
N ASP A 585 -7.35 11.62 36.30
CA ASP A 585 -7.96 12.92 36.58
C ASP A 585 -7.22 14.05 35.84
N THR A 586 -5.91 13.87 35.65
CA THR A 586 -5.07 14.86 34.97
C THR A 586 -3.81 14.25 34.36
N GLY A 587 -3.17 14.99 33.46
CA GLY A 587 -1.91 14.66 32.79
C GLY A 587 -1.39 15.86 32.01
N ILE A 588 -0.18 15.80 31.47
CA ILE A 588 0.37 16.90 30.65
C ILE A 588 0.36 16.52 29.16
N GLY A 589 -0.08 17.45 28.33
CA GLY A 589 -0.09 17.29 26.88
C GLY A 589 -0.28 18.59 26.13
N LEU A 590 -0.68 18.48 24.86
CA LEU A 590 -0.88 19.62 23.96
C LEU A 590 -2.30 20.16 24.08
N LYS A 591 -2.45 21.49 24.05
CA LYS A 591 -3.76 22.18 24.05
C LYS A 591 -4.69 21.69 22.94
N TYR A 592 -4.16 21.61 21.72
CA TYR A 592 -4.86 21.05 20.56
C TYR A 592 -5.53 19.71 20.84
N VAL A 593 -4.86 18.83 21.59
CA VAL A 593 -5.39 17.49 21.89
C VAL A 593 -6.44 17.56 23.01
N ALA A 594 -6.27 18.42 24.01
CA ALA A 594 -7.27 18.62 25.06
C ALA A 594 -8.61 19.08 24.46
N GLU A 595 -8.59 20.11 23.62
CA GLU A 595 -9.79 20.66 23.00
C GLU A 595 -10.49 19.68 22.06
N LYS A 596 -9.73 18.93 21.24
CA LYS A 596 -10.30 17.89 20.37
C LYS A 596 -10.99 16.78 21.16
N TYR A 597 -10.59 16.53 22.41
CA TYR A 597 -11.25 15.58 23.29
C TYR A 597 -12.40 16.21 24.10
N GLY A 598 -12.59 17.53 24.03
CA GLY A 598 -13.58 18.27 24.80
C GLY A 598 -13.18 18.44 26.27
N LEU A 599 -11.88 18.51 26.54
CA LEU A 599 -11.29 18.65 27.88
C LEU A 599 -10.80 20.08 28.11
N ASP A 600 -10.69 20.46 29.37
CA ASP A 600 -10.14 21.77 29.75
C ASP A 600 -8.61 21.71 29.83
N PHE A 601 -7.98 22.86 29.69
CA PHE A 601 -6.54 22.99 29.55
C PHE A 601 -5.99 24.16 30.37
N ILE A 602 -4.90 23.93 31.08
CA ILE A 602 -4.19 24.92 31.88
C ILE A 602 -2.78 25.09 31.30
N PRO A 603 -2.45 26.25 30.72
CA PRO A 603 -1.14 26.51 30.12
C PRO A 603 0.03 26.32 31.08
N LEU A 604 1.13 25.72 30.60
CA LEU A 604 2.40 25.66 31.32
C LEU A 604 3.54 26.33 30.55
N THR A 605 3.74 25.95 29.29
CA THR A 605 4.86 26.47 28.48
C THR A 605 4.59 26.33 26.99
N LYS A 606 5.37 27.05 26.19
CA LYS A 606 5.46 26.87 24.74
C LYS A 606 6.63 25.95 24.41
N GLU A 607 6.41 25.06 23.46
CA GLU A 607 7.43 24.16 22.92
C GLU A 607 7.76 24.56 21.48
N GLU A 608 9.05 24.61 21.14
CA GLU A 608 9.51 24.91 19.77
C GLU A 608 9.55 23.64 18.93
N TYR A 609 8.80 23.63 17.83
CA TYR A 609 8.84 22.59 16.83
C TYR A 609 9.54 23.10 15.57
N ASP A 610 10.74 22.61 15.31
CA ASP A 610 11.58 23.05 14.19
C ASP A 610 11.81 21.92 13.18
N PHE A 611 12.38 22.28 12.04
CA PHE A 611 12.70 21.35 10.96
C PHE A 611 14.21 21.33 10.72
N LEU A 612 14.81 20.17 10.89
CA LEU A 612 16.19 19.93 10.52
C LEU A 612 16.24 19.46 9.07
N VAL A 613 16.88 20.24 8.20
CA VAL A 613 16.91 19.98 6.75
C VAL A 613 18.34 19.69 6.34
N VAL A 614 18.55 18.70 5.48
CA VAL A 614 19.90 18.42 4.96
C VAL A 614 20.29 19.47 3.91
N LYS A 615 21.49 20.03 4.04
CA LYS A 615 21.97 21.15 3.21
C LYS A 615 21.90 20.84 1.71
N LYS A 616 22.29 19.64 1.27
CA LYS A 616 22.23 19.28 -0.16
C LYS A 616 20.80 19.13 -0.70
N SER A 617 19.83 18.86 0.17
CA SER A 617 18.43 18.72 -0.23
C SER A 617 17.78 20.08 -0.49
N LEU A 618 18.38 21.20 -0.04
CA LEU A 618 17.90 22.57 -0.33
C LEU A 618 17.80 22.87 -1.84
N ASN A 619 18.56 22.17 -2.67
CA ASN A 619 18.50 22.34 -4.12
C ASN A 619 17.27 21.67 -4.74
N LYS A 620 16.61 20.73 -4.05
CA LYS A 620 15.41 20.06 -4.53
C LYS A 620 14.21 21.03 -4.53
N ASN A 621 13.42 21.02 -5.60
CA ASN A 621 12.23 21.86 -5.72
C ASN A 621 11.23 21.62 -4.58
N VAL A 622 11.02 20.36 -4.17
CA VAL A 622 10.15 20.02 -3.03
C VAL A 622 10.59 20.67 -1.71
N ILE A 623 11.90 20.85 -1.47
CA ILE A 623 12.41 21.49 -0.25
C ILE A 623 12.28 23.01 -0.31
N LYS A 624 12.46 23.59 -1.49
CA LYS A 624 12.21 25.02 -1.72
C LYS A 624 10.73 25.34 -1.49
N ASP A 625 9.84 24.58 -2.11
CA ASP A 625 8.38 24.73 -1.94
C ASP A 625 7.97 24.46 -0.48
N PHE A 626 8.62 23.53 0.23
CA PHE A 626 8.41 23.31 1.67
C PHE A 626 8.75 24.54 2.52
N ILE A 627 9.91 25.14 2.29
CA ILE A 627 10.35 26.34 3.01
C ILE A 627 9.45 27.54 2.67
N GLU A 628 9.09 27.70 1.39
CA GLU A 628 8.16 28.74 0.94
C GLU A 628 6.77 28.56 1.57
N ALA A 629 6.26 27.33 1.61
CA ALA A 629 4.99 27.02 2.25
C ALA A 629 5.00 27.37 3.73
N LEU A 630 6.09 27.12 4.47
CA LEU A 630 6.24 27.57 5.87
C LEU A 630 6.16 29.10 6.03
N GLN A 631 6.64 29.86 5.04
CA GLN A 631 6.63 31.33 5.07
C GLN A 631 5.31 31.94 4.59
N SER A 632 4.49 31.14 3.89
CA SER A 632 3.26 31.57 3.25
C SER A 632 2.21 32.14 4.21
N LYS A 633 1.34 33.01 3.68
CA LYS A 633 0.19 33.54 4.42
C LYS A 633 -0.78 32.42 4.81
N TRP A 634 -0.99 31.46 3.90
CA TRP A 634 -1.80 30.27 4.13
C TRP A 634 -1.36 29.50 5.38
N PHE A 635 -0.08 29.20 5.52
CA PHE A 635 0.40 28.42 6.66
C PHE A 635 0.28 29.19 7.99
N LYS A 636 0.46 30.52 7.96
CA LYS A 636 0.22 31.38 9.12
C LYS A 636 -1.25 31.39 9.54
N GLU A 637 -2.18 31.33 8.59
CA GLU A 637 -3.62 31.22 8.87
C GLU A 637 -3.95 29.86 9.49
N ILE A 638 -3.42 28.76 8.95
CA ILE A 638 -3.56 27.41 9.54
C ILE A 638 -3.07 27.37 10.99
N LEU A 639 -1.91 27.97 11.28
CA LEU A 639 -1.39 28.03 12.65
C LEU A 639 -2.31 28.81 13.59
N LYS A 640 -2.92 29.91 13.14
CA LYS A 640 -3.85 30.72 13.95
C LYS A 640 -5.17 29.99 14.22
N GLU A 641 -5.67 29.23 13.25
CA GLU A 641 -6.89 28.43 13.41
C GLU A 641 -6.67 27.21 14.31
N ALA A 642 -5.45 26.68 14.34
CA ALA A 642 -5.10 25.54 15.16
C ALA A 642 -4.85 25.95 16.61
N SER A 643 -5.71 25.51 17.53
CA SER A 643 -5.59 25.87 18.95
C SER A 643 -4.24 25.46 19.57
N GLY A 644 -3.63 26.43 20.26
CA GLY A 644 -2.35 26.28 20.93
C GLY A 644 -1.16 26.25 19.98
N TYR A 645 -1.33 26.62 18.72
CA TYR A 645 -0.23 26.80 17.77
C TYR A 645 -0.04 28.29 17.47
N GLU A 646 1.22 28.69 17.32
CA GLU A 646 1.56 30.07 17.00
C GLU A 646 2.80 30.10 16.10
N PRO A 647 2.85 30.98 15.09
CA PRO A 647 4.05 31.15 14.28
C PRO A 647 5.20 31.69 15.14
N ASN A 648 6.40 31.17 14.92
CA ASN A 648 7.62 31.84 15.35
C ASN A 648 7.86 33.08 14.46
N LYS A 649 8.46 34.15 14.99
CA LYS A 649 8.86 35.32 14.19
C LYS A 649 9.75 34.95 13.00
N ASP A 650 10.52 33.86 13.13
CA ASP A 650 11.43 33.34 12.12
C ASP A 650 10.87 32.10 11.41
N THR A 651 9.56 31.82 11.47
CA THR A 651 8.94 30.65 10.79
C THR A 651 9.37 30.58 9.33
N GLY A 652 9.91 29.44 8.92
CA GLY A 652 10.42 29.19 7.58
C GLY A 652 11.80 29.79 7.29
N ARG A 653 12.45 30.48 8.23
CA ARG A 653 13.81 31.00 8.04
C ARG A 653 14.85 29.97 8.47
N ILE A 654 15.95 29.90 7.72
CA ILE A 654 17.16 29.19 8.13
C ILE A 654 17.84 30.04 9.21
N VAL A 655 17.94 29.50 10.42
CA VAL A 655 18.52 30.22 11.57
C VAL A 655 19.90 29.75 11.95
N MET A 656 20.34 28.60 11.43
CA MET A 656 21.68 28.05 11.65
C MET A 656 22.05 27.07 10.54
N GLU A 657 23.35 26.98 10.30
CA GLU A 657 23.99 26.03 9.41
C GLU A 657 25.10 25.31 10.19
N PHE A 658 25.18 23.99 10.06
CA PHE A 658 26.05 23.10 10.82
C PHE A 658 26.79 22.11 9.93
#